data_AF-A0A0B0MX05-F1
#
_entry.id   AF-A0A0B0MX05-F1
#
_cell.length_a   1.000
_cell.length_b   1.000
_cell.length_c   1.000
_cell.angle_alpha   90.00
_cell.angle_beta   90.00
_cell.angle_gamma   90.00
#
_symmetry.space_group_name_H-M   'P 1'
#
loop_
_entity.id
_entity.type
_entity.pdbx_description
1 polymer ?
#
loop_
_entity_poly.entity_id
_entity_poly.type
_entity_poly.pdbx_seq_one_letter_code
_entity_poly.pdbx_strand_id
1 'polypeptide(L)'
;MTGYRLTPYNQIDDYGQEKMWKMQKQAQSFKKRKSQLTSAVEDVLEDADFRGYSLRTRESLSCWNPDSIGFNLIEHVLCHIVRKERPGAVLVFMTGWDDINSLKDKLQAHPFLGDPSKVLLLACHGSMPSSEQRLIFEKPEDGVRKIVLATNMAETSITINDVVFVVDCGKAKETSYDALNNTPCLLPSWISKAAARQRRGRAGRVQPGECYRLYPKCVYDTFADYQLPELLRTPLQSLCLQIKSLELGGITEFLSRALQPPELLSVQNAVEYLKIIGALDENENLTVLGRNLSMLPVEPKLGKMLILGAILNCLDPIMTVVAGLSVRDPFLMPFDKKDLAETAKAQFAGQEYSDHIAVIRAYEGWKEAEREQSGYEYCWKNFLSAQTLKAIHSLRKQFFYLLKDAGLVDQNVENCNKWSHDEHLVRANKEKSIALKTMEDGQVLLHSNSVNAEVPKVPYPWLVFNEKVKVNAVFLRDSTGVSDSILLLFGGNISRGGLDGHLKMLGGYLEFFMKPALAVMYLSVKRELEELVQRKLLDPTLDMHSSNELLSAVRLLVSEDRCEGRFVFGRQVTLSSKKTATIKTPGKSEADNSKNHLQTVLARAGHGPPTYKTKQLKNNQFRSTVIFNGLDFVGQSCSSKKLAEKDAAAQALLWLRGEDHSTSRDIDHASLLLKKSKSRRKTSVSDAKWSTKWS
;
A
#
# COMPACT_ATOMS: atom_id res chain seq x y z
N MET A 1 11.32 29.61 -35.91
CA MET A 1 11.96 29.44 -34.58
C MET A 1 11.42 30.50 -33.62
N THR A 2 11.30 30.18 -32.33
CA THR A 2 10.65 31.03 -31.31
C THR A 2 11.36 32.37 -31.04
N GLY A 3 12.67 32.43 -31.23
CA GLY A 3 13.47 33.60 -30.83
C GLY A 3 13.71 33.70 -29.30
N TYR A 4 13.37 32.67 -28.54
CA TYR A 4 13.65 32.57 -27.10
C TYR A 4 15.14 32.30 -26.84
N ARG A 5 15.67 32.75 -25.69
CA ARG A 5 17.04 32.45 -25.22
C ARG A 5 16.93 31.74 -23.88
N LEU A 6 17.54 30.57 -23.75
CA LEU A 6 17.60 29.88 -22.46
C LEU A 6 18.65 30.57 -21.58
N THR A 7 18.38 30.66 -20.27
CA THR A 7 19.30 31.20 -19.26
C THR A 7 19.17 30.37 -17.99
N PRO A 8 20.17 30.35 -17.08
CA PRO A 8 20.12 29.52 -15.86
C PRO A 8 18.88 29.80 -14.99
N TYR A 9 18.35 31.03 -15.05
CA TYR A 9 17.19 31.46 -14.29
C TYR A 9 15.84 31.07 -14.94
N ASN A 10 15.79 30.87 -16.27
CA ASN A 10 14.56 30.49 -16.98
C ASN A 10 14.47 28.98 -17.29
N GLN A 11 15.40 28.19 -16.76
CA GLN A 11 15.46 26.72 -16.80
C GLN A 11 15.12 26.09 -15.44
N ILE A 12 14.27 26.78 -14.68
CA ILE A 12 13.59 26.33 -13.47
C ILE A 12 12.11 26.20 -13.81
N ASP A 13 11.50 25.07 -13.44
CA ASP A 13 10.07 24.87 -13.62
C ASP A 13 9.33 25.41 -12.38
N ASP A 14 8.44 26.37 -12.61
CA ASP A 14 7.64 26.96 -11.54
C ASP A 14 6.45 26.06 -11.21
N TYR A 15 6.45 25.50 -10.00
CA TYR A 15 5.37 24.67 -9.47
C TYR A 15 4.48 25.43 -8.45
N GLY A 16 4.68 26.74 -8.28
CA GLY A 16 3.96 27.58 -7.33
C GLY A 16 4.43 27.45 -5.87
N GLN A 17 3.96 28.39 -5.03
CA GLN A 17 4.36 28.54 -3.63
C GLN A 17 4.13 27.29 -2.77
N GLU A 18 3.09 26.50 -3.04
CA GLU A 18 2.78 25.30 -2.25
C GLU A 18 3.76 24.14 -2.48
N LYS A 19 4.44 24.12 -3.64
CA LYS A 19 5.31 23.01 -4.06
C LYS A 19 6.79 23.36 -3.98
N MET A 20 7.15 24.26 -3.06
CA MET A 20 8.54 24.70 -2.78
C MET A 20 9.55 23.56 -2.75
N TRP A 21 9.21 22.38 -2.21
CA TRP A 21 10.16 21.25 -2.15
C TRP A 21 10.63 20.77 -3.53
N LYS A 22 9.82 20.89 -4.61
CA LYS A 22 10.26 20.56 -5.98
C LYS A 22 11.26 21.58 -6.50
N MET A 23 10.95 22.87 -6.37
CA MET A 23 11.84 23.96 -6.76
C MET A 23 13.15 23.89 -5.96
N GLN A 24 13.07 23.60 -4.67
CA GLN A 24 14.21 23.45 -3.78
C GLN A 24 15.03 22.19 -4.11
N LYS A 25 14.39 21.10 -4.56
CA LYS A 25 15.08 19.90 -5.05
C LYS A 25 15.76 20.12 -6.41
N GLN A 26 15.13 20.84 -7.35
CA GLN A 26 15.80 21.29 -8.59
C GLN A 26 16.99 22.22 -8.26
N ALA A 27 16.83 23.17 -7.34
CA ALA A 27 17.92 24.04 -6.87
C ALA A 27 19.03 23.30 -6.08
N GLN A 28 18.73 22.11 -5.54
CA GLN A 28 19.69 21.24 -4.85
C GLN A 28 20.33 20.18 -5.75
N SER A 29 19.78 19.85 -6.92
CA SER A 29 20.41 18.88 -7.84
C SER A 29 21.75 19.39 -8.38
N PHE A 30 21.89 20.72 -8.51
CA PHE A 30 23.16 21.45 -8.65
C PHE A 30 24.25 21.10 -7.61
N LYS A 31 23.96 20.33 -6.54
CA LYS A 31 24.89 20.12 -5.41
C LYS A 31 25.12 18.67 -4.94
N LYS A 32 24.30 17.65 -5.27
CA LYS A 32 24.57 16.25 -4.83
C LYS A 32 24.05 15.13 -5.76
N ARG A 33 24.84 14.04 -5.80
CA ARG A 33 24.61 12.69 -6.39
C ARG A 33 23.47 12.60 -7.43
N LYS A 34 23.89 12.68 -8.69
CA LYS A 34 23.06 12.57 -9.90
C LYS A 34 22.74 11.10 -10.22
N SER A 35 21.74 10.86 -11.08
CA SER A 35 21.53 9.56 -11.72
C SER A 35 22.63 9.27 -12.75
N GLN A 36 22.97 8.01 -12.98
CA GLN A 36 23.87 7.61 -14.07
C GLN A 36 23.38 8.15 -15.43
N LEU A 37 22.07 8.13 -15.65
CA LEU A 37 21.43 8.64 -16.87
C LEU A 37 21.46 10.18 -16.96
N THR A 38 21.54 10.90 -15.83
CA THR A 38 21.75 12.36 -15.84
C THR A 38 23.20 12.68 -16.18
N SER A 39 24.16 11.98 -15.56
CA SER A 39 25.60 12.15 -15.85
C SER A 39 25.89 11.95 -17.33
N ALA A 40 25.48 10.81 -17.91
CA ALA A 40 25.72 10.52 -19.32
C ALA A 40 25.05 11.50 -20.31
N VAL A 41 24.07 12.30 -19.86
CA VAL A 41 23.46 13.38 -20.64
C VAL A 41 24.25 14.69 -20.49
N GLU A 42 24.86 14.96 -19.34
CA GLU A 42 25.75 16.09 -19.13
C GLU A 42 27.10 15.89 -19.84
N ASP A 43 27.71 14.71 -19.69
CA ASP A 43 28.97 14.33 -20.36
C ASP A 43 28.85 14.56 -21.89
N VAL A 44 27.73 14.13 -22.48
CA VAL A 44 27.41 14.28 -23.92
C VAL A 44 26.93 15.70 -24.31
N LEU A 45 26.71 16.60 -23.36
CA LEU A 45 26.52 18.03 -23.62
C LEU A 45 27.85 18.79 -23.60
N GLU A 46 28.81 18.39 -22.75
CA GLU A 46 30.15 18.98 -22.71
C GLU A 46 30.95 18.63 -24.00
N ASP A 47 30.83 17.40 -24.50
CA ASP A 47 31.45 16.94 -25.75
C ASP A 47 30.76 17.44 -27.05
N ALA A 48 29.60 18.11 -26.96
CA ALA A 48 28.77 18.39 -28.13
C ALA A 48 29.24 19.59 -28.99
N ASP A 49 29.63 19.32 -30.24
CA ASP A 49 29.99 20.38 -31.20
C ASP A 49 28.77 21.16 -31.72
N PHE A 50 28.51 22.31 -31.10
CA PHE A 50 27.49 23.25 -31.54
C PHE A 50 28.00 24.36 -32.49
N ARG A 51 29.21 24.26 -33.08
CA ARG A 51 29.79 25.32 -33.95
C ARG A 51 28.95 25.67 -35.17
N GLY A 52 28.12 24.74 -35.67
CA GLY A 52 27.17 24.99 -36.76
C GLY A 52 25.95 25.85 -36.41
N TYR A 53 25.77 26.23 -35.13
CA TYR A 53 24.66 27.07 -34.67
C TYR A 53 25.10 28.51 -34.34
N SER A 54 24.14 29.44 -34.40
CA SER A 54 24.38 30.84 -34.03
C SER A 54 24.89 30.97 -32.59
N LEU A 55 25.68 32.01 -32.29
CA LEU A 55 26.20 32.27 -30.94
C LEU A 55 25.08 32.24 -29.88
N ARG A 56 23.97 32.93 -30.14
CA ARG A 56 22.80 32.97 -29.25
C ARG A 56 22.16 31.60 -29.01
N THR A 57 22.20 30.71 -30.01
CA THR A 57 21.75 29.32 -29.88
C THR A 57 22.72 28.51 -29.02
N ARG A 58 24.04 28.67 -29.26
CA ARG A 58 25.10 27.99 -28.47
C ARG A 58 25.03 28.37 -26.99
N GLU A 59 24.93 29.67 -26.69
CA GLU A 59 24.75 30.19 -25.32
C GLU A 59 23.46 29.66 -24.65
N SER A 60 22.39 29.47 -25.42
CA SER A 60 21.15 28.89 -24.91
C SER A 60 21.33 27.40 -24.60
N LEU A 61 22.02 26.65 -25.47
CA LEU A 61 22.30 25.23 -25.27
C LEU A 61 23.22 25.00 -24.06
N SER A 62 24.23 25.84 -23.84
CA SER A 62 25.06 25.82 -22.62
C SER A 62 24.32 26.24 -21.34
N CYS A 63 23.04 26.64 -21.44
CA CYS A 63 22.17 26.88 -20.28
C CYS A 63 21.06 25.82 -20.15
N TRP A 64 20.90 24.89 -21.11
CA TRP A 64 19.83 23.90 -21.10
C TRP A 64 20.00 22.90 -19.95
N ASN A 65 18.94 22.64 -19.19
CA ASN A 65 18.99 21.85 -17.96
C ASN A 65 18.36 20.46 -18.15
N PRO A 66 19.13 19.35 -18.07
CA PRO A 66 18.59 18.00 -18.22
C PRO A 66 17.62 17.58 -17.11
N ASP A 67 17.58 18.24 -15.95
CA ASP A 67 16.59 17.95 -14.90
C ASP A 67 15.24 18.66 -15.13
N SER A 68 15.20 19.75 -15.89
CA SER A 68 14.00 20.56 -16.14
C SER A 68 13.04 19.90 -17.15
N ILE A 69 11.75 20.23 -17.09
CA ILE A 69 10.76 19.93 -18.15
C ILE A 69 10.71 21.07 -19.18
N GLY A 70 11.02 22.30 -18.76
CA GLY A 70 11.16 23.47 -19.61
C GLY A 70 9.87 24.28 -19.74
N PHE A 71 9.11 24.48 -18.66
CA PHE A 71 7.80 25.17 -18.69
C PHE A 71 7.82 26.49 -19.46
N ASN A 72 8.85 27.33 -19.27
CA ASN A 72 8.99 28.61 -19.99
C ASN A 72 9.24 28.42 -21.50
N LEU A 73 10.00 27.38 -21.88
CA LEU A 73 10.25 27.03 -23.28
C LEU A 73 8.99 26.46 -23.94
N ILE A 74 8.19 25.65 -23.23
CA ILE A 74 6.89 25.17 -23.70
C ILE A 74 5.97 26.35 -24.00
N GLU A 75 5.77 27.26 -23.03
CA GLU A 75 4.98 28.49 -23.18
C GLU A 75 5.42 29.31 -24.41
N HIS A 76 6.72 29.48 -24.63
CA HIS A 76 7.25 30.23 -25.78
C HIS A 76 7.11 29.49 -27.12
N VAL A 77 7.14 28.15 -27.12
CA VAL A 77 6.82 27.32 -28.30
C VAL A 77 5.33 27.40 -28.61
N LEU A 78 4.45 27.33 -27.61
CA LEU A 78 3.00 27.50 -27.78
C LEU A 78 2.67 28.91 -28.28
N CYS A 79 3.29 29.97 -27.74
CA CYS A 79 3.16 31.33 -28.26
C CYS A 79 3.59 31.47 -29.72
N HIS A 80 4.65 30.76 -30.16
CA HIS A 80 5.08 30.75 -31.57
C HIS A 80 4.05 30.03 -32.46
N ILE A 81 3.60 28.84 -32.06
CA ILE A 81 2.61 28.04 -32.80
C ILE A 81 1.28 28.79 -32.94
N VAL A 82 0.71 29.30 -31.83
CA VAL A 82 -0.60 29.98 -31.85
C VAL A 82 -0.57 31.26 -32.68
N ARG A 83 0.55 32.00 -32.70
CA ARG A 83 0.66 33.30 -33.40
C ARG A 83 1.12 33.22 -34.85
N LYS A 84 1.89 32.20 -35.24
CA LYS A 84 2.59 32.19 -36.55
C LYS A 84 2.32 30.96 -37.41
N GLU A 85 1.87 29.85 -36.83
CA GLU A 85 1.72 28.60 -37.59
C GLU A 85 0.26 28.36 -38.03
N ARG A 86 0.10 27.60 -39.11
CA ARG A 86 -1.20 27.21 -39.71
C ARG A 86 -2.18 26.60 -38.69
N PRO A 87 -3.51 26.55 -38.98
CA PRO A 87 -4.49 25.92 -38.09
C PRO A 87 -4.17 24.45 -37.77
N GLY A 88 -4.54 24.03 -36.56
CA GLY A 88 -4.34 22.66 -36.06
C GLY A 88 -4.10 22.64 -34.55
N ALA A 89 -4.55 21.57 -33.90
CA ALA A 89 -4.39 21.38 -32.46
C ALA A 89 -2.94 21.06 -32.08
N VAL A 90 -2.59 21.38 -30.83
CA VAL A 90 -1.27 21.12 -30.25
C VAL A 90 -1.37 20.05 -29.17
N LEU A 91 -0.51 19.03 -29.24
CA LEU A 91 -0.37 17.97 -28.22
C LEU A 91 0.97 18.12 -27.51
N VAL A 92 0.94 18.38 -26.20
CA VAL A 92 2.13 18.57 -25.37
C VAL A 92 2.34 17.33 -24.49
N PHE A 93 3.46 16.63 -24.67
CA PHE A 93 3.83 15.48 -23.82
C PHE A 93 4.58 15.93 -22.56
N MET A 94 4.05 15.53 -21.41
CA MET A 94 4.49 15.84 -20.04
C MET A 94 4.68 14.56 -19.21
N THR A 95 5.36 14.63 -18.05
CA THR A 95 5.70 13.41 -17.28
C THR A 95 4.56 12.89 -16.39
N GLY A 96 3.69 13.75 -15.86
CA GLY A 96 2.53 13.34 -15.06
C GLY A 96 1.64 14.50 -14.59
N TRP A 97 0.62 14.16 -13.79
CA TRP A 97 -0.47 15.05 -13.36
C TRP A 97 -0.03 16.39 -12.75
N ASP A 98 0.92 16.35 -11.80
CA ASP A 98 1.51 17.57 -11.21
C ASP A 98 1.99 18.56 -12.26
N ASP A 99 2.74 18.05 -13.24
CA ASP A 99 3.50 18.87 -14.19
C ASP A 99 2.56 19.38 -15.28
N ILE A 100 1.52 18.59 -15.60
CA ILE A 100 0.38 19.01 -16.43
C ILE A 100 -0.36 20.17 -15.76
N ASN A 101 -0.71 20.06 -14.48
CA ASN A 101 -1.50 21.08 -13.79
C ASN A 101 -0.70 22.37 -13.57
N SER A 102 0.52 22.31 -13.02
CA SER A 102 1.34 23.52 -12.82
C SER A 102 1.68 24.23 -14.14
N LEU A 103 1.84 23.50 -15.25
CA LEU A 103 1.93 24.13 -16.58
C LEU A 103 0.58 24.72 -17.02
N LYS A 104 -0.54 24.02 -16.80
CA LYS A 104 -1.89 24.49 -17.15
C LYS A 104 -2.20 25.82 -16.46
N ASP A 105 -2.01 25.90 -15.15
CA ASP A 105 -2.26 27.09 -14.33
C ASP A 105 -1.45 28.30 -14.86
N LYS A 106 -0.16 28.07 -15.16
CA LYS A 106 0.73 29.06 -15.77
C LYS A 106 0.26 29.53 -17.15
N LEU A 107 -0.19 28.61 -18.00
CA LEU A 107 -0.72 28.94 -19.33
C LEU A 107 -2.06 29.67 -19.25
N GLN A 108 -2.91 29.37 -18.27
CA GLN A 108 -4.15 30.10 -17.99
C GLN A 108 -3.89 31.51 -17.43
N ALA A 109 -2.82 31.70 -16.65
CA ALA A 109 -2.40 33.03 -16.19
C ALA A 109 -1.72 33.89 -17.28
N HIS A 110 -1.25 33.27 -18.38
CA HIS A 110 -0.55 33.98 -19.45
C HIS A 110 -1.56 34.76 -20.35
N PRO A 111 -1.45 36.11 -20.49
CA PRO A 111 -2.51 36.96 -21.09
C PRO A 111 -2.95 36.66 -22.53
N PHE A 112 -2.23 35.80 -23.26
CA PHE A 112 -2.55 35.40 -24.63
C PHE A 112 -2.78 33.88 -24.79
N LEU A 113 -2.42 33.06 -23.79
CA LEU A 113 -2.65 31.60 -23.84
C LEU A 113 -3.76 31.13 -22.89
N GLY A 114 -4.17 31.99 -21.94
CA GLY A 114 -5.38 31.82 -21.13
C GLY A 114 -6.63 32.50 -21.70
N ASP A 115 -6.53 33.23 -22.82
CA ASP A 115 -7.67 33.84 -23.51
C ASP A 115 -8.55 32.75 -24.16
N PRO A 116 -9.78 32.51 -23.66
CA PRO A 116 -10.64 31.44 -24.19
C PRO A 116 -11.08 31.69 -25.63
N SER A 117 -11.07 32.95 -26.09
CA SER A 117 -11.38 33.33 -27.49
C SER A 117 -10.23 33.03 -28.46
N LYS A 118 -9.13 32.46 -27.97
CA LYS A 118 -7.92 32.11 -28.75
C LYS A 118 -7.43 30.70 -28.47
N VAL A 119 -7.56 30.20 -27.24
CA VAL A 119 -7.01 28.91 -26.81
C VAL A 119 -8.02 28.11 -25.99
N LEU A 120 -8.26 26.87 -26.41
CA LEU A 120 -8.96 25.85 -25.62
C LEU A 120 -7.91 24.94 -24.97
N LEU A 121 -7.62 25.17 -23.69
CA LEU A 121 -6.57 24.44 -22.96
C LEU A 121 -7.15 23.26 -22.16
N LEU A 122 -6.81 22.05 -22.58
CA LEU A 122 -7.28 20.79 -22.00
C LEU A 122 -6.13 19.99 -21.38
N ALA A 123 -6.44 19.19 -20.37
CA ALA A 123 -5.55 18.17 -19.82
C ALA A 123 -5.96 16.77 -20.33
N CYS A 124 -5.03 15.81 -20.32
CA CYS A 124 -5.28 14.42 -20.67
C CYS A 124 -4.43 13.50 -19.79
N HIS A 125 -5.01 13.03 -18.69
CA HIS A 125 -4.37 12.18 -17.69
C HIS A 125 -5.33 11.09 -17.19
N GLY A 126 -4.79 9.95 -16.76
CA GLY A 126 -5.59 8.78 -16.38
C GLY A 126 -6.60 9.05 -15.26
N SER A 127 -6.23 9.84 -14.24
CA SER A 127 -7.10 10.16 -13.10
C SER A 127 -8.21 11.19 -13.41
N MET A 128 -8.34 11.66 -14.64
CA MET A 128 -9.40 12.61 -15.03
C MET A 128 -10.76 11.93 -15.24
N PRO A 129 -11.88 12.64 -15.02
CA PRO A 129 -13.20 12.16 -15.40
C PRO A 129 -13.31 11.86 -16.91
N SER A 130 -14.05 10.80 -17.27
CA SER A 130 -14.28 10.42 -18.67
C SER A 130 -15.05 11.46 -19.48
N SER A 131 -15.73 12.41 -18.82
CA SER A 131 -16.37 13.57 -19.46
C SER A 131 -15.32 14.59 -19.95
N GLU A 132 -14.39 15.01 -19.10
CA GLU A 132 -13.30 15.91 -19.49
C GLU A 132 -12.40 15.28 -20.56
N GLN A 133 -12.16 13.97 -20.48
CA GLN A 133 -11.43 13.22 -21.52
C GLN A 133 -12.16 13.17 -22.87
N ARG A 134 -13.47 13.44 -22.97
CA ARG A 134 -14.17 13.50 -24.27
C ARG A 134 -13.90 14.79 -25.03
N LEU A 135 -13.78 15.90 -24.31
CA LEU A 135 -13.52 17.24 -24.87
C LEU A 135 -12.25 17.29 -25.75
N ILE A 136 -11.28 16.41 -25.51
CA ILE A 136 -10.05 16.35 -26.32
C ILE A 136 -10.30 15.90 -27.76
N PHE A 137 -11.39 15.15 -28.03
CA PHE A 137 -11.76 14.67 -29.36
C PHE A 137 -12.66 15.65 -30.11
N GLU A 138 -13.30 16.57 -29.41
CA GLU A 138 -14.21 17.57 -29.99
C GLU A 138 -13.42 18.64 -30.76
N LYS A 139 -14.01 19.17 -31.85
CA LYS A 139 -13.41 20.27 -32.63
C LYS A 139 -13.61 21.58 -31.86
N PRO A 140 -12.56 22.41 -31.65
CA PRO A 140 -12.75 23.75 -31.09
C PRO A 140 -13.58 24.65 -32.03
N GLU A 141 -14.09 25.75 -31.48
CA GLU A 141 -14.72 26.83 -32.23
C GLU A 141 -13.76 27.44 -33.27
N ASP A 142 -14.31 27.97 -34.36
CA ASP A 142 -13.49 28.51 -35.45
C ASP A 142 -12.71 29.77 -35.02
N GLY A 143 -11.38 29.70 -35.14
CA GLY A 143 -10.44 30.69 -34.62
C GLY A 143 -9.82 30.34 -33.26
N VAL A 144 -10.37 29.38 -32.51
CA VAL A 144 -9.82 28.89 -31.24
C VAL A 144 -8.87 27.71 -31.47
N ARG A 145 -7.65 27.76 -30.93
CA ARG A 145 -6.69 26.66 -31.03
C ARG A 145 -6.75 25.75 -29.80
N LYS A 146 -7.10 24.47 -30.01
CA LYS A 146 -7.06 23.45 -28.96
C LYS A 146 -5.60 23.08 -28.62
N ILE A 147 -5.27 23.11 -27.33
CA ILE A 147 -3.98 22.68 -26.78
C ILE A 147 -4.26 21.61 -25.72
N VAL A 148 -3.65 20.43 -25.87
CA VAL A 148 -3.87 19.29 -24.97
C VAL A 148 -2.56 18.93 -24.26
N LEU A 149 -2.54 19.06 -22.94
CA LEU A 149 -1.42 18.68 -22.07
C LEU A 149 -1.60 17.22 -21.62
N ALA A 150 -0.75 16.30 -22.08
CA ALA A 150 -0.96 14.86 -21.96
C ALA A 150 0.27 14.10 -21.44
N THR A 151 0.07 12.92 -20.87
CA THR A 151 1.15 11.95 -20.65
C THR A 151 1.37 11.03 -21.85
N ASN A 152 2.26 10.04 -21.71
CA ASN A 152 2.42 8.91 -22.64
C ASN A 152 1.10 8.14 -22.95
N MET A 153 0.01 8.35 -22.20
CA MET A 153 -1.32 7.84 -22.57
C MET A 153 -1.79 8.31 -23.97
N ALA A 154 -1.35 9.47 -24.44
CA ALA A 154 -1.61 9.97 -25.80
C ALA A 154 -0.63 9.46 -26.87
N GLU A 155 0.43 8.73 -26.46
CA GLU A 155 1.47 8.22 -27.36
C GLU A 155 1.04 6.95 -28.10
N THR A 156 0.20 6.14 -27.46
CA THR A 156 -0.41 4.91 -27.99
C THR A 156 -1.94 5.01 -27.92
N SER A 157 -2.51 4.90 -26.72
CA SER A 157 -3.92 4.59 -26.44
C SER A 157 -4.94 5.65 -26.87
N ILE A 158 -4.60 6.94 -26.84
CA ILE A 158 -5.54 8.02 -27.18
C ILE A 158 -5.18 8.67 -28.52
N THR A 159 -6.14 8.68 -29.45
CA THR A 159 -5.98 9.21 -30.82
C THR A 159 -6.84 10.45 -31.01
N ILE A 160 -6.20 11.62 -30.90
CA ILE A 160 -6.77 12.92 -31.26
C ILE A 160 -6.46 13.16 -32.74
N ASN A 161 -7.48 13.51 -33.54
CA ASN A 161 -7.37 13.53 -35.00
C ASN A 161 -6.86 14.87 -35.56
N ASP A 162 -7.21 15.99 -34.94
CA ASP A 162 -6.91 17.35 -35.39
C ASP A 162 -5.53 17.88 -34.92
N VAL A 163 -4.69 17.02 -34.36
CA VAL A 163 -3.31 17.37 -33.94
C VAL A 163 -2.42 17.55 -35.17
N VAL A 164 -1.83 18.73 -35.28
CA VAL A 164 -0.86 19.10 -36.34
C VAL A 164 0.50 19.46 -35.73
N PHE A 165 0.53 19.81 -34.44
CA PHE A 165 1.75 20.18 -33.72
C PHE A 165 1.91 19.30 -32.49
N VAL A 166 3.09 18.70 -32.33
CA VAL A 166 3.48 18.00 -31.11
C VAL A 166 4.61 18.77 -30.43
N VAL A 167 4.52 18.92 -29.12
CA VAL A 167 5.60 19.43 -28.27
C VAL A 167 6.02 18.30 -27.33
N ASP A 168 7.29 17.93 -27.34
CA ASP A 168 7.80 16.75 -26.62
C ASP A 168 8.95 17.13 -25.69
N CYS A 169 8.73 17.03 -24.38
CA CYS A 169 9.77 17.21 -23.36
C CYS A 169 10.81 16.07 -23.33
N GLY A 170 10.58 14.96 -24.04
CA GLY A 170 11.50 13.82 -24.10
C GLY A 170 11.45 12.91 -22.87
N LYS A 171 10.58 13.21 -21.89
CA LYS A 171 10.44 12.46 -20.65
C LYS A 171 9.09 11.76 -20.54
N ALA A 172 9.04 10.75 -19.68
CA ALA A 172 7.83 10.10 -19.19
C ALA A 172 8.05 9.66 -17.73
N LYS A 173 6.98 9.33 -17.00
CA LYS A 173 7.09 8.48 -15.81
C LYS A 173 6.86 7.04 -16.25
N GLU A 174 7.83 6.17 -15.99
CA GLU A 174 7.78 4.76 -16.42
C GLU A 174 7.84 3.81 -15.22
N THR A 175 7.14 2.68 -15.33
CA THR A 175 7.15 1.64 -14.30
C THR A 175 8.40 0.76 -14.44
N SER A 176 9.14 0.66 -13.34
CA SER A 176 10.35 -0.13 -13.15
C SER A 176 10.25 -0.92 -11.83
N TYR A 177 11.11 -1.92 -11.64
CA TYR A 177 11.11 -2.77 -10.45
C TYR A 177 12.50 -2.77 -9.80
N ASP A 178 12.56 -2.37 -8.53
CA ASP A 178 13.75 -2.41 -7.70
C ASP A 178 13.83 -3.77 -7.02
N ALA A 179 14.51 -4.73 -7.65
CA ALA A 179 14.59 -6.12 -7.19
C ALA A 179 15.33 -6.29 -5.85
N LEU A 180 16.18 -5.34 -5.46
CA LEU A 180 16.88 -5.35 -4.18
C LEU A 180 15.96 -4.97 -2.99
N ASN A 181 14.97 -4.11 -3.24
CA ASN A 181 14.01 -3.65 -2.23
C ASN A 181 12.60 -4.25 -2.44
N ASN A 182 12.43 -5.12 -3.45
CA ASN A 182 11.15 -5.67 -3.90
C ASN A 182 10.09 -4.57 -4.17
N THR A 183 10.51 -3.45 -4.77
CA THR A 183 9.69 -2.22 -4.81
C THR A 183 9.41 -1.75 -6.23
N PRO A 184 8.12 -1.69 -6.65
CA PRO A 184 7.71 -0.98 -7.85
C PRO A 184 8.10 0.51 -7.79
N CYS A 185 8.71 0.98 -8.86
CA CYS A 185 9.22 2.34 -9.02
C CYS A 185 8.46 3.05 -10.15
N LEU A 186 8.02 4.29 -9.91
CA LEU A 186 7.40 5.14 -10.93
C LEU A 186 8.20 6.44 -11.03
N LEU A 187 9.29 6.38 -11.78
CA LEU A 187 10.30 7.43 -11.85
C LEU A 187 10.24 8.17 -13.19
N PRO A 188 10.53 9.50 -13.21
CA PRO A 188 10.78 10.21 -14.45
C PRO A 188 12.04 9.67 -15.15
N SER A 189 11.91 9.28 -16.42
CA SER A 189 12.99 8.80 -17.28
C SER A 189 12.98 9.55 -18.63
N TRP A 190 14.11 9.52 -19.33
CA TRP A 190 14.15 9.83 -20.76
C TRP A 190 13.48 8.71 -21.55
N ILE A 191 12.71 9.08 -22.57
CA ILE A 191 11.97 8.12 -23.40
C ILE A 191 12.89 7.42 -24.42
N SER A 192 12.43 6.30 -24.97
CA SER A 192 13.13 5.63 -26.06
C SER A 192 13.07 6.38 -27.40
N LYS A 193 14.01 6.12 -28.32
CA LYS A 193 13.93 6.63 -29.70
C LYS A 193 12.66 6.16 -30.41
N ALA A 194 12.17 4.96 -30.11
CA ALA A 194 10.87 4.46 -30.57
C ALA A 194 9.70 5.32 -30.07
N ALA A 195 9.64 5.62 -28.77
CA ALA A 195 8.63 6.51 -28.19
C ALA A 195 8.66 7.91 -28.82
N ALA A 196 9.86 8.50 -28.95
CA ALA A 196 10.06 9.78 -29.62
C ALA A 196 9.67 9.78 -31.11
N ARG A 197 9.61 8.62 -31.78
CA ARG A 197 9.07 8.45 -33.14
C ARG A 197 7.54 8.33 -33.12
N GLN A 198 6.95 7.62 -32.14
CA GLN A 198 5.50 7.54 -31.94
C GLN A 198 4.88 8.90 -31.63
N ARG A 199 5.49 9.68 -30.70
CA ARG A 199 5.08 11.06 -30.39
C ARG A 199 5.05 11.94 -31.64
N ARG A 200 6.13 11.92 -32.44
CA ARG A 200 6.18 12.62 -33.74
C ARG A 200 5.06 12.20 -34.69
N GLY A 201 4.72 10.91 -34.72
CA GLY A 201 3.63 10.37 -35.55
C GLY A 201 2.24 10.94 -35.22
N ARG A 202 2.01 11.43 -33.99
CA ARG A 202 0.73 12.02 -33.58
C ARG A 202 0.39 13.32 -34.32
N ALA A 203 1.39 14.03 -34.86
CA ALA A 203 1.21 15.26 -35.64
C ALA A 203 0.87 15.02 -37.13
N GLY A 204 1.19 13.85 -37.67
CA GLY A 204 1.17 13.58 -39.12
C GLY A 204 -0.04 12.80 -39.62
N ARG A 205 -1.20 12.89 -38.94
CA ARG A 205 -2.35 12.01 -39.18
C ARG A 205 -3.28 12.45 -40.30
N VAL A 206 -3.78 13.68 -40.24
CA VAL A 206 -4.76 14.21 -41.20
C VAL A 206 -4.15 15.18 -42.21
N GLN A 207 -2.96 15.71 -41.92
CA GLN A 207 -2.18 16.60 -42.79
C GLN A 207 -0.70 16.61 -42.34
N PRO A 208 0.22 17.24 -43.10
CA PRO A 208 1.61 17.42 -42.67
C PRO A 208 1.72 18.23 -41.38
N GLY A 209 2.37 17.64 -40.36
CA GLY A 209 2.54 18.22 -39.03
C GLY A 209 3.99 18.26 -38.55
N GLU A 210 4.19 18.90 -37.40
CA GLU A 210 5.51 19.19 -36.83
C GLU A 210 5.67 18.64 -35.40
N CYS A 211 6.92 18.36 -35.01
CA CYS A 211 7.26 17.84 -33.69
C CYS A 211 8.41 18.64 -33.08
N TYR A 212 8.08 19.51 -32.14
CA TYR A 212 8.98 20.37 -31.37
C TYR A 212 9.55 19.58 -30.18
N ARG A 213 10.71 18.94 -30.38
CA ARG A 213 11.45 18.26 -29.32
C ARG A 213 12.23 19.29 -28.49
N LEU A 214 12.09 19.25 -27.17
CA LEU A 214 12.67 20.23 -26.25
C LEU A 214 14.02 19.80 -25.65
N TYR A 215 14.68 18.82 -26.29
CA TYR A 215 15.95 18.23 -25.91
C TYR A 215 16.93 18.29 -27.09
N PRO A 216 18.23 18.57 -26.88
CA PRO A 216 19.24 18.64 -27.95
C PRO A 216 19.41 17.32 -28.71
N LYS A 217 19.97 17.40 -29.94
CA LYS A 217 20.16 16.20 -30.78
C LYS A 217 21.12 15.19 -30.13
N CYS A 218 22.22 15.63 -29.54
CA CYS A 218 23.16 14.74 -28.84
C CYS A 218 22.46 13.94 -27.72
N VAL A 219 21.56 14.58 -26.98
CA VAL A 219 20.73 13.94 -25.94
C VAL A 219 19.71 12.95 -26.54
N TYR A 220 19.11 13.24 -27.69
CA TYR A 220 18.28 12.25 -28.42
C TYR A 220 19.09 11.05 -28.92
N ASP A 221 20.33 11.28 -29.35
CA ASP A 221 21.17 10.23 -29.92
C ASP A 221 21.60 9.21 -28.83
N THR A 222 21.68 9.61 -27.54
CA THR A 222 21.92 8.70 -26.38
C THR A 222 20.69 7.95 -25.87
N PHE A 223 19.46 8.32 -26.25
CA PHE A 223 18.25 7.60 -25.82
C PHE A 223 18.32 6.11 -26.21
N ALA A 224 17.85 5.20 -25.35
CA ALA A 224 17.70 3.79 -25.72
C ALA A 224 16.78 3.64 -26.95
N ASP A 225 17.08 2.74 -27.89
CA ASP A 225 16.32 2.68 -29.14
C ASP A 225 14.86 2.25 -28.93
N TYR A 226 14.62 1.39 -27.93
CA TYR A 226 13.31 0.87 -27.51
C TYR A 226 13.12 1.00 -26.01
N GLN A 227 11.87 0.98 -25.54
CA GLN A 227 11.57 0.86 -24.11
C GLN A 227 11.94 -0.56 -23.63
N LEU A 228 12.40 -0.67 -22.39
CA LEU A 228 12.69 -1.96 -21.77
C LEU A 228 11.41 -2.83 -21.72
N PRO A 229 11.44 -4.10 -22.17
CA PRO A 229 10.28 -4.99 -22.13
C PRO A 229 9.69 -5.14 -20.73
N GLU A 230 8.36 -5.33 -20.65
CA GLU A 230 7.64 -5.41 -19.38
C GLU A 230 8.17 -6.51 -18.45
N LEU A 231 8.51 -7.67 -19.02
CA LEU A 231 9.16 -8.81 -18.36
C LEU A 231 10.42 -8.46 -17.54
N LEU A 232 11.10 -7.36 -17.85
CA LEU A 232 12.34 -6.94 -17.18
C LEU A 232 12.12 -5.82 -16.15
N ARG A 233 10.86 -5.36 -15.96
CA ARG A 233 10.55 -4.14 -15.19
C ARG A 233 9.26 -4.20 -14.39
N THR A 234 8.58 -5.35 -14.33
CA THR A 234 7.43 -5.61 -13.46
C THR A 234 7.67 -6.84 -12.57
N PRO A 235 6.97 -6.96 -11.42
CA PRO A 235 7.02 -8.15 -10.57
C PRO A 235 6.49 -9.41 -11.29
N LEU A 236 7.15 -10.56 -11.10
CA LEU A 236 6.94 -11.76 -11.93
C LEU A 236 6.01 -12.84 -11.34
N GLN A 237 5.36 -12.59 -10.21
CA GLN A 237 4.59 -13.58 -9.43
C GLN A 237 3.52 -14.28 -10.28
N SER A 238 2.68 -13.52 -10.98
CA SER A 238 1.59 -14.07 -11.81
C SER A 238 2.12 -14.90 -12.97
N LEU A 239 3.25 -14.50 -13.58
CA LEU A 239 3.89 -15.23 -14.67
C LEU A 239 4.52 -16.54 -14.17
N CYS A 240 5.21 -16.50 -13.03
CA CYS A 240 5.80 -17.70 -12.40
C CYS A 240 4.73 -18.72 -12.01
N LEU A 241 3.58 -18.26 -11.51
CA LEU A 241 2.42 -19.11 -11.22
C LEU A 241 1.85 -19.74 -12.52
N GLN A 242 1.71 -18.96 -13.58
CA GLN A 242 1.20 -19.44 -14.86
C GLN A 242 2.13 -20.48 -15.51
N ILE A 243 3.46 -20.31 -15.42
CA ILE A 243 4.46 -21.25 -15.92
C ILE A 243 4.29 -22.63 -15.27
N LYS A 244 4.07 -22.68 -13.95
CA LYS A 244 3.83 -23.95 -13.22
C LYS A 244 2.43 -24.50 -13.49
N SER A 245 1.41 -23.66 -13.67
CA SER A 245 0.05 -24.10 -14.02
C SER A 245 -0.10 -24.64 -15.44
N LEU A 246 0.83 -24.30 -16.34
CA LEU A 246 0.93 -24.84 -17.70
C LEU A 246 1.98 -25.96 -17.81
N GLU A 247 2.51 -26.44 -16.67
CA GLU A 247 3.49 -27.53 -16.57
C GLU A 247 4.78 -27.32 -17.39
N LEU A 248 5.19 -26.06 -17.63
CA LEU A 248 6.26 -25.71 -18.58
C LEU A 248 7.70 -25.90 -18.03
N GLY A 249 7.87 -26.71 -16.99
CA GLY A 249 9.16 -27.03 -16.36
C GLY A 249 9.55 -26.13 -15.18
N GLY A 250 10.85 -26.00 -14.93
CA GLY A 250 11.39 -25.10 -13.90
C GLY A 250 11.23 -23.63 -14.28
N ILE A 251 10.85 -22.76 -13.33
CA ILE A 251 10.55 -21.35 -13.62
C ILE A 251 11.79 -20.61 -14.18
N THR A 252 12.92 -20.75 -13.50
CA THR A 252 14.20 -20.14 -13.91
C THR A 252 14.68 -20.66 -15.26
N GLU A 253 14.54 -21.96 -15.51
CA GLU A 253 14.90 -22.56 -16.80
C GLU A 253 14.01 -22.01 -17.92
N PHE A 254 12.68 -22.02 -17.73
CA PHE A 254 11.72 -21.50 -18.69
C PHE A 254 12.01 -20.05 -19.07
N LEU A 255 12.19 -19.18 -18.06
CA LEU A 255 12.43 -17.75 -18.25
C LEU A 255 13.79 -17.44 -18.87
N SER A 256 14.81 -18.28 -18.66
CA SER A 256 16.13 -18.10 -19.29
C SER A 256 16.09 -18.21 -20.83
N ARG A 257 15.04 -18.82 -21.39
CA ARG A 257 14.80 -18.99 -22.85
C ARG A 257 14.01 -17.85 -23.48
N ALA A 258 13.63 -16.82 -22.71
CA ALA A 258 12.95 -15.65 -23.25
C ALA A 258 13.88 -14.83 -24.17
N LEU A 259 13.32 -14.10 -25.14
CA LEU A 259 14.06 -13.24 -26.08
C LEU A 259 15.00 -12.25 -25.38
N GLN A 260 14.59 -11.76 -24.20
CA GLN A 260 15.44 -11.11 -23.22
C GLN A 260 15.04 -11.68 -21.85
N PRO A 261 15.90 -12.47 -21.16
CA PRO A 261 15.56 -13.09 -19.89
C PRO A 261 15.61 -12.07 -18.73
N PRO A 262 14.73 -12.21 -17.71
CA PRO A 262 14.75 -11.38 -16.52
C PRO A 262 15.95 -11.65 -15.62
N GLU A 263 16.29 -10.69 -14.76
CA GLU A 263 17.30 -10.88 -13.72
C GLU A 263 16.93 -12.03 -12.77
N LEU A 264 17.90 -12.88 -12.44
CA LEU A 264 17.70 -14.05 -11.58
C LEU A 264 17.09 -13.68 -10.21
N LEU A 265 17.47 -12.54 -9.64
CA LEU A 265 16.92 -12.04 -8.38
C LEU A 265 15.41 -11.74 -8.49
N SER A 266 14.96 -11.14 -9.59
CA SER A 266 13.54 -10.87 -9.84
C SER A 266 12.72 -12.15 -9.96
N VAL A 267 13.31 -13.22 -10.51
CA VAL A 267 12.70 -14.56 -10.55
C VAL A 267 12.66 -15.18 -9.15
N GLN A 268 13.76 -15.14 -8.41
CA GLN A 268 13.86 -15.67 -7.05
C GLN A 268 12.87 -14.99 -6.10
N ASN A 269 12.77 -13.66 -6.13
CA ASN A 269 11.78 -12.89 -5.37
C ASN A 269 10.34 -13.33 -5.67
N ALA A 270 10.02 -13.62 -6.94
CA ALA A 270 8.70 -14.06 -7.35
C ALA A 270 8.40 -15.50 -6.89
N VAL A 271 9.37 -16.42 -6.97
CA VAL A 271 9.26 -17.80 -6.45
C VAL A 271 9.05 -17.79 -4.94
N GLU A 272 9.90 -17.07 -4.20
CA GLU A 272 9.84 -16.98 -2.74
C GLU A 272 8.52 -16.34 -2.28
N TYR A 273 8.04 -15.30 -2.97
CA TYR A 273 6.71 -14.74 -2.72
C TYR A 273 5.58 -15.77 -2.91
N LEU A 274 5.64 -16.57 -3.98
CA LEU A 274 4.65 -17.62 -4.22
C LEU A 274 4.68 -18.73 -3.17
N LYS A 275 5.85 -19.05 -2.59
CA LYS A 275 5.97 -19.91 -1.41
C LYS A 275 5.33 -19.26 -0.17
N ILE A 276 5.67 -18.00 0.13
CA ILE A 276 5.16 -17.26 1.29
C ILE A 276 3.62 -17.18 1.30
N ILE A 277 2.97 -17.02 0.15
CA ILE A 277 1.50 -17.05 0.07
C ILE A 277 0.90 -18.47 0.06
N GLY A 278 1.72 -19.52 -0.05
CA GLY A 278 1.30 -20.92 -0.10
C GLY A 278 0.83 -21.42 -1.47
N ALA A 279 1.18 -20.71 -2.56
CA ALA A 279 0.85 -21.09 -3.93
C ALA A 279 1.83 -22.13 -4.52
N LEU A 280 3.09 -22.09 -4.07
CA LEU A 280 4.10 -23.11 -4.34
C LEU A 280 4.53 -23.81 -3.04
N ASP A 281 4.97 -25.07 -3.13
CA ASP A 281 5.67 -25.77 -2.05
C ASP A 281 7.17 -25.42 -2.02
N GLU A 282 7.92 -25.99 -1.07
CA GLU A 282 9.35 -25.74 -0.93
C GLU A 282 10.20 -26.20 -2.13
N ASN A 283 9.68 -27.13 -2.93
CA ASN A 283 10.31 -27.67 -4.14
C ASN A 283 9.80 -26.97 -5.42
N GLU A 284 9.10 -25.83 -5.27
CA GLU A 284 8.41 -25.10 -6.34
C GLU A 284 7.26 -25.86 -7.04
N ASN A 285 6.65 -26.88 -6.42
CA ASN A 285 5.48 -27.55 -6.97
C ASN A 285 4.21 -26.73 -6.74
N LEU A 286 3.26 -26.78 -7.68
CA LEU A 286 2.00 -26.05 -7.58
C LEU A 286 1.04 -26.70 -6.57
N THR A 287 0.74 -25.98 -5.47
CA THR A 287 -0.15 -26.48 -4.40
C THR A 287 -1.61 -26.48 -4.83
N VAL A 288 -2.51 -27.06 -4.02
CA VAL A 288 -3.97 -27.00 -4.26
C VAL A 288 -4.45 -25.54 -4.28
N LEU A 289 -3.92 -24.70 -3.39
CA LEU A 289 -4.15 -23.25 -3.42
C LEU A 289 -3.58 -22.64 -4.72
N GLY A 290 -2.34 -22.97 -5.10
CA GLY A 290 -1.73 -22.49 -6.33
C GLY A 290 -2.53 -22.78 -7.60
N ARG A 291 -3.11 -23.99 -7.71
CA ARG A 291 -4.01 -24.37 -8.80
C ARG A 291 -5.29 -23.55 -8.84
N ASN A 292 -5.89 -23.29 -7.68
CA ASN A 292 -7.08 -22.42 -7.61
C ASN A 292 -6.73 -20.95 -7.94
N LEU A 293 -5.54 -20.49 -7.55
CA LEU A 293 -5.07 -19.14 -7.85
C LEU A 293 -4.77 -18.91 -9.34
N SER A 294 -4.21 -19.90 -10.05
CA SER A 294 -3.91 -19.76 -11.49
C SER A 294 -5.15 -19.73 -12.40
N MET A 295 -6.32 -20.10 -11.86
CA MET A 295 -7.62 -19.97 -12.55
C MET A 295 -8.28 -18.60 -12.38
N LEU A 296 -7.73 -17.71 -11.54
CA LEU A 296 -8.30 -16.40 -11.24
C LEU A 296 -7.52 -15.29 -11.98
N PRO A 297 -8.18 -14.39 -12.75
CA PRO A 297 -7.51 -13.37 -13.58
C PRO A 297 -7.12 -12.12 -12.76
N VAL A 298 -6.42 -12.33 -11.64
CA VAL A 298 -5.98 -11.28 -10.69
C VAL A 298 -4.60 -11.62 -10.12
N GLU A 299 -3.94 -10.67 -9.44
CA GLU A 299 -2.69 -10.99 -8.73
C GLU A 299 -2.90 -12.07 -7.64
N PRO A 300 -1.96 -13.02 -7.43
CA PRO A 300 -2.16 -14.17 -6.54
C PRO A 300 -2.60 -13.84 -5.10
N LYS A 301 -2.20 -12.68 -4.55
CA LYS A 301 -2.68 -12.18 -3.25
C LYS A 301 -4.17 -11.85 -3.24
N LEU A 302 -4.68 -11.27 -4.32
CA LEU A 302 -6.09 -10.90 -4.49
C LEU A 302 -6.94 -12.14 -4.78
N GLY A 303 -6.39 -13.10 -5.53
CA GLY A 303 -7.00 -14.43 -5.69
C GLY A 303 -7.14 -15.15 -4.34
N LYS A 304 -6.10 -15.10 -3.49
CA LYS A 304 -6.14 -15.69 -2.14
C LYS A 304 -7.17 -14.98 -1.26
N MET A 305 -7.31 -13.66 -1.40
CA MET A 305 -8.34 -12.87 -0.73
C MET A 305 -9.76 -13.29 -1.14
N LEU A 306 -10.03 -13.48 -2.44
CA LEU A 306 -11.31 -14.01 -2.93
C LEU A 306 -11.65 -15.39 -2.33
N ILE A 307 -10.69 -16.32 -2.38
CA ILE A 307 -10.84 -17.69 -1.86
C ILE A 307 -11.15 -17.66 -0.35
N LEU A 308 -10.40 -16.87 0.43
CA LEU A 308 -10.66 -16.73 1.87
C LEU A 308 -12.02 -16.04 2.14
N GLY A 309 -12.41 -15.03 1.36
CA GLY A 309 -13.72 -14.37 1.48
C GLY A 309 -14.91 -15.31 1.28
N ALA A 310 -14.78 -16.29 0.38
CA ALA A 310 -15.77 -17.35 0.20
C ALA A 310 -15.82 -18.29 1.42
N ILE A 311 -14.66 -18.82 1.86
CA ILE A 311 -14.57 -19.78 2.97
C ILE A 311 -15.00 -19.16 4.32
N LEU A 312 -14.74 -17.86 4.52
CA LEU A 312 -15.10 -17.11 5.73
C LEU A 312 -16.52 -16.52 5.70
N ASN A 313 -17.25 -16.65 4.59
CA ASN A 313 -18.63 -16.14 4.39
C ASN A 313 -18.77 -14.61 4.48
N CYS A 314 -17.82 -13.88 3.87
CA CYS A 314 -17.81 -12.42 3.73
C CYS A 314 -17.57 -11.99 2.26
N LEU A 315 -18.10 -12.75 1.29
CA LEU A 315 -17.65 -12.67 -0.10
C LEU A 315 -18.04 -11.38 -0.85
N ASP A 316 -19.23 -10.82 -0.63
CA ASP A 316 -19.72 -9.60 -1.32
C ASP A 316 -18.79 -8.36 -1.17
N PRO A 317 -18.40 -7.94 0.05
CA PRO A 317 -17.44 -6.84 0.23
C PRO A 317 -16.05 -7.21 -0.30
N ILE A 318 -15.60 -8.45 -0.11
CA ILE A 318 -14.28 -8.93 -0.59
C ILE A 318 -14.18 -8.88 -2.11
N MET A 319 -15.23 -9.31 -2.84
CA MET A 319 -15.30 -9.16 -4.29
C MET A 319 -15.25 -7.69 -4.72
N THR A 320 -15.80 -6.77 -3.92
CA THR A 320 -15.75 -5.33 -4.20
C THR A 320 -14.34 -4.77 -4.04
N VAL A 321 -13.64 -5.16 -2.98
CA VAL A 321 -12.24 -4.77 -2.75
C VAL A 321 -11.34 -5.31 -3.86
N VAL A 322 -11.41 -6.61 -4.15
CA VAL A 322 -10.57 -7.23 -5.19
C VAL A 322 -10.89 -6.67 -6.58
N ALA A 323 -12.17 -6.42 -6.90
CA ALA A 323 -12.52 -5.77 -8.17
C ALA A 323 -12.02 -4.32 -8.24
N GLY A 324 -12.17 -3.53 -7.16
CA GLY A 324 -11.68 -2.15 -7.08
C GLY A 324 -10.17 -2.02 -7.18
N LEU A 325 -9.42 -2.97 -6.60
CA LEU A 325 -7.95 -3.06 -6.69
C LEU A 325 -7.46 -3.60 -8.04
N SER A 326 -8.31 -4.32 -8.78
CA SER A 326 -8.00 -4.83 -10.12
C SER A 326 -8.31 -3.82 -11.24
N VAL A 327 -8.79 -2.62 -10.89
CA VAL A 327 -9.06 -1.51 -11.82
C VAL A 327 -8.46 -0.19 -11.28
N ARG A 328 -8.67 0.92 -12.00
CA ARG A 328 -8.37 2.26 -11.48
C ARG A 328 -9.28 2.57 -10.29
N ASP A 329 -8.74 3.25 -9.27
CA ASP A 329 -9.51 3.85 -8.16
C ASP A 329 -10.84 4.50 -8.65
N PRO A 330 -12.01 4.15 -8.09
CA PRO A 330 -13.28 4.79 -8.45
C PRO A 330 -13.36 6.25 -8.00
N PHE A 331 -12.56 6.69 -7.02
CA PHE A 331 -12.52 8.08 -6.57
C PHE A 331 -11.75 8.97 -7.57
N LEU A 332 -12.39 10.06 -7.96
CA LEU A 332 -11.84 11.10 -8.85
C LEU A 332 -11.35 12.27 -8.00
N MET A 333 -10.26 12.91 -8.42
CA MET A 333 -9.73 14.12 -7.79
C MET A 333 -9.67 15.28 -8.80
N PRO A 334 -10.79 15.99 -9.06
CA PRO A 334 -10.78 17.21 -9.85
C PRO A 334 -9.92 18.27 -9.15
N PHE A 335 -9.10 19.00 -9.92
CA PHE A 335 -8.13 19.93 -9.35
C PHE A 335 -8.79 21.12 -8.63
N ASP A 336 -9.89 21.63 -9.17
CA ASP A 336 -10.69 22.74 -8.61
C ASP A 336 -11.49 22.37 -7.36
N LYS A 337 -11.60 21.06 -7.05
CA LYS A 337 -12.43 20.51 -5.97
C LYS A 337 -11.70 19.42 -5.17
N LYS A 338 -10.35 19.44 -5.16
CA LYS A 338 -9.50 18.43 -4.50
C LYS A 338 -9.97 18.14 -3.08
N ASP A 339 -10.07 19.18 -2.26
CA ASP A 339 -10.36 19.04 -0.82
C ASP A 339 -11.81 18.56 -0.57
N LEU A 340 -12.74 18.87 -1.48
CA LEU A 340 -14.11 18.33 -1.45
C LEU A 340 -14.14 16.85 -1.82
N ALA A 341 -13.33 16.42 -2.79
CA ALA A 341 -13.21 15.02 -3.18
C ALA A 341 -12.53 14.16 -2.10
N GLU A 342 -11.48 14.69 -1.46
CA GLU A 342 -10.82 14.04 -0.31
C GLU A 342 -11.77 13.98 0.90
N THR A 343 -12.54 15.05 1.17
CA THR A 343 -13.60 15.05 2.19
C THR A 343 -14.67 13.98 1.89
N ALA A 344 -15.14 13.87 0.65
CA ALA A 344 -16.11 12.85 0.24
C ALA A 344 -15.55 11.43 0.42
N LYS A 345 -14.31 11.17 -0.01
CA LYS A 345 -13.62 9.89 0.18
C LYS A 345 -13.46 9.53 1.66
N ALA A 346 -13.14 10.51 2.51
CA ALA A 346 -13.07 10.35 3.96
C ALA A 346 -14.43 10.03 4.60
N GLN A 347 -15.54 10.60 4.10
CA GLN A 347 -16.88 10.26 4.58
C GLN A 347 -17.23 8.78 4.35
N PHE A 348 -16.82 8.19 3.22
CA PHE A 348 -16.99 6.75 2.99
C PHE A 348 -16.14 5.89 3.94
N ALA A 349 -14.90 6.30 4.24
CA ALA A 349 -14.08 5.61 5.24
C ALA A 349 -14.66 5.72 6.66
N GLY A 350 -15.29 6.84 7.00
CA GLY A 350 -15.82 7.10 8.33
C GLY A 350 -14.73 7.03 9.40
N GLN A 351 -15.00 6.34 10.52
CA GLN A 351 -14.00 6.06 11.56
C GLN A 351 -13.30 4.71 11.38
N GLU A 352 -13.35 4.13 10.18
CA GLU A 352 -12.75 2.82 9.95
C GLU A 352 -11.28 2.87 9.57
N TYR A 353 -10.79 3.96 8.94
CA TYR A 353 -9.39 4.10 8.53
C TYR A 353 -8.94 3.10 7.44
N SER A 354 -9.66 3.02 6.32
CA SER A 354 -9.10 2.44 5.07
C SER A 354 -9.83 2.83 3.80
N ASP A 355 -9.04 2.83 2.72
CA ASP A 355 -9.49 2.99 1.34
C ASP A 355 -10.40 1.83 0.89
N HIS A 356 -10.15 0.61 1.39
CA HIS A 356 -10.90 -0.58 1.01
C HIS A 356 -12.37 -0.55 1.47
N ILE A 357 -12.65 -0.06 2.68
CA ILE A 357 -14.05 0.19 3.12
C ILE A 357 -14.65 1.40 2.39
N ALA A 358 -13.85 2.43 2.09
CA ALA A 358 -14.34 3.55 1.30
C ALA A 358 -14.83 3.09 -0.09
N VAL A 359 -14.09 2.19 -0.74
CA VAL A 359 -14.48 1.55 -2.01
C VAL A 359 -15.72 0.67 -1.86
N ILE A 360 -15.85 -0.12 -0.78
CA ILE A 360 -17.06 -0.93 -0.51
C ILE A 360 -18.29 -0.02 -0.40
N ARG A 361 -18.30 0.93 0.54
CA ARG A 361 -19.46 1.78 0.83
C ARG A 361 -19.83 2.70 -0.35
N ALA A 362 -18.85 3.18 -1.12
CA ALA A 362 -19.10 3.95 -2.33
C ALA A 362 -19.72 3.10 -3.46
N TYR A 363 -19.31 1.83 -3.60
CA TYR A 363 -19.94 0.90 -4.53
C TYR A 363 -21.36 0.50 -4.09
N GLU A 364 -21.57 0.26 -2.80
CA GLU A 364 -22.89 -0.11 -2.25
C GLU A 364 -23.91 1.02 -2.43
N GLY A 365 -23.56 2.25 -2.07
CA GLY A 365 -24.43 3.42 -2.27
C GLY A 365 -24.67 3.73 -3.76
N TRP A 366 -23.69 3.49 -4.63
CA TRP A 366 -23.93 3.59 -6.08
C TRP A 366 -24.85 2.48 -6.60
N LYS A 367 -24.69 1.23 -6.14
CA LYS A 367 -25.55 0.08 -6.48
C LYS A 367 -27.00 0.33 -6.07
N GLU A 368 -27.21 1.02 -4.96
CA GLU A 368 -28.52 1.49 -4.51
C GLU A 368 -29.07 2.57 -5.45
N ALA A 369 -28.32 3.66 -5.64
CA ALA A 369 -28.71 4.78 -6.51
C ALA A 369 -28.95 4.37 -7.98
N GLU A 370 -28.19 3.42 -8.52
CA GLU A 370 -28.41 2.88 -9.88
C GLU A 370 -29.73 2.09 -9.97
N ARG A 371 -30.20 1.46 -8.88
CA ARG A 371 -31.55 0.85 -8.81
C ARG A 371 -32.65 1.92 -8.78
N GLU A 372 -32.40 3.05 -8.14
CA GLU A 372 -33.28 4.23 -8.14
C GLU A 372 -33.14 5.10 -9.40
N GLN A 373 -32.32 4.70 -10.39
CA GLN A 373 -31.95 5.47 -11.59
C GLN A 373 -31.20 6.80 -11.32
N SER A 374 -30.87 7.10 -10.07
CA SER A 374 -30.10 8.28 -9.61
C SER A 374 -28.57 8.07 -9.64
N GLY A 375 -28.09 6.87 -10.03
CA GLY A 375 -26.68 6.45 -9.97
C GLY A 375 -25.65 7.41 -10.60
N TYR A 376 -26.00 8.15 -11.65
CA TYR A 376 -25.13 9.20 -12.22
C TYR A 376 -25.01 10.43 -11.30
N GLU A 377 -26.12 10.88 -10.73
CA GLU A 377 -26.15 12.01 -9.78
C GLU A 377 -25.42 11.65 -8.49
N TYR A 378 -25.58 10.41 -8.01
CA TYR A 378 -24.81 9.87 -6.90
C TYR A 378 -23.30 9.90 -7.19
N CYS A 379 -22.88 9.47 -8.40
CA CYS A 379 -21.47 9.53 -8.77
C CYS A 379 -20.94 10.97 -8.82
N TRP A 380 -21.72 11.90 -9.39
CA TRP A 380 -21.36 13.32 -9.49
C TRP A 380 -21.20 13.99 -8.11
N LYS A 381 -22.16 13.78 -7.20
CA LYS A 381 -22.13 14.33 -5.83
C LYS A 381 -20.94 13.84 -5.00
N ASN A 382 -20.51 12.60 -5.23
CA ASN A 382 -19.50 11.91 -4.41
C ASN A 382 -18.11 11.82 -5.07
N PHE A 383 -17.89 12.52 -6.19
CA PHE A 383 -16.63 12.49 -6.96
C PHE A 383 -16.23 11.07 -7.41
N LEU A 384 -17.19 10.27 -7.88
CA LEU A 384 -16.97 8.87 -8.31
C LEU A 384 -17.04 8.70 -9.84
N SER A 385 -16.23 7.77 -10.35
CA SER A 385 -16.28 7.33 -11.74
C SER A 385 -17.36 6.26 -11.94
N ALA A 386 -18.51 6.66 -12.49
CA ALA A 386 -19.59 5.74 -12.84
C ALA A 386 -19.14 4.64 -13.84
N GLN A 387 -18.17 4.94 -14.70
CA GLN A 387 -17.56 3.96 -15.60
C GLN A 387 -16.72 2.92 -14.84
N THR A 388 -15.94 3.36 -13.85
CA THR A 388 -15.16 2.45 -12.99
C THR A 388 -16.10 1.58 -12.15
N LEU A 389 -17.14 2.16 -11.55
CA LEU A 389 -18.09 1.41 -10.72
C LEU A 389 -18.86 0.34 -11.53
N LYS A 390 -19.19 0.62 -12.79
CA LYS A 390 -19.75 -0.37 -13.73
C LYS A 390 -18.73 -1.44 -14.13
N ALA A 391 -17.44 -1.13 -14.23
CA ALA A 391 -16.39 -2.12 -14.42
C ALA A 391 -16.20 -3.02 -13.18
N ILE A 392 -16.20 -2.44 -11.97
CA ILE A 392 -16.20 -3.15 -10.69
C ILE A 392 -17.40 -4.11 -10.61
N HIS A 393 -18.59 -3.65 -10.94
CA HIS A 393 -19.81 -4.48 -10.99
C HIS A 393 -19.70 -5.67 -11.97
N SER A 394 -19.04 -5.46 -13.11
CA SER A 394 -18.81 -6.52 -14.11
C SER A 394 -17.80 -7.55 -13.61
N LEU A 395 -16.64 -7.11 -13.10
CA LEU A 395 -15.62 -8.00 -12.51
C LEU A 395 -16.15 -8.77 -11.31
N ARG A 396 -16.93 -8.13 -10.43
CA ARG A 396 -17.62 -8.80 -9.33
C ARG A 396 -18.48 -9.98 -9.79
N LYS A 397 -19.20 -9.84 -10.91
CA LYS A 397 -19.98 -10.95 -11.50
C LYS A 397 -19.06 -12.04 -12.06
N GLN A 398 -17.97 -11.68 -12.73
CA GLN A 398 -16.99 -12.65 -13.25
C GLN A 398 -16.34 -13.45 -12.12
N PHE A 399 -15.91 -12.80 -11.03
CA PHE A 399 -15.35 -13.49 -9.86
C PHE A 399 -16.36 -14.42 -9.19
N PHE A 400 -17.63 -14.02 -9.05
CA PHE A 400 -18.68 -14.89 -8.54
C PHE A 400 -18.83 -16.16 -9.39
N TYR A 401 -18.88 -16.04 -10.72
CA TYR A 401 -18.97 -17.22 -11.60
C TYR A 401 -17.70 -18.08 -11.54
N LEU A 402 -16.50 -17.50 -11.58
CA LEU A 402 -15.25 -18.26 -11.46
C LEU A 402 -15.13 -19.04 -10.13
N LEU A 403 -15.53 -18.42 -9.01
CA LEU A 403 -15.54 -19.10 -7.71
C LEU A 403 -16.61 -20.19 -7.62
N LYS A 404 -17.76 -20.00 -8.27
CA LYS A 404 -18.82 -21.01 -8.38
C LYS A 404 -18.40 -22.18 -9.26
N ASP A 405 -17.75 -21.92 -10.40
CA ASP A 405 -17.27 -22.95 -11.32
C ASP A 405 -16.09 -23.74 -10.73
N ALA A 406 -15.30 -23.11 -9.85
CA ALA A 406 -14.33 -23.79 -8.96
C ALA A 406 -14.98 -24.54 -7.77
N GLY A 407 -16.31 -24.50 -7.63
CA GLY A 407 -17.07 -25.15 -6.55
C GLY A 407 -16.93 -24.51 -5.17
N LEU A 408 -16.29 -23.34 -5.05
CA LEU A 408 -16.05 -22.65 -3.78
C LEU A 408 -17.27 -21.87 -3.26
N VAL A 409 -18.31 -21.73 -4.08
CA VAL A 409 -19.53 -20.94 -3.81
C VAL A 409 -20.77 -21.69 -4.28
N ASP A 410 -21.73 -21.89 -3.37
CA ASP A 410 -22.99 -22.61 -3.62
C ASP A 410 -23.96 -21.81 -4.50
N GLN A 411 -25.09 -22.43 -4.87
CA GLN A 411 -26.19 -21.71 -5.52
C GLN A 411 -26.88 -20.68 -4.59
N ASN A 412 -26.82 -20.86 -3.26
CA ASN A 412 -27.39 -19.91 -2.31
C ASN A 412 -26.36 -18.83 -1.91
N VAL A 413 -26.52 -17.64 -2.49
CA VAL A 413 -25.65 -16.47 -2.25
C VAL A 413 -25.69 -15.98 -0.80
N GLU A 414 -26.76 -16.25 -0.05
CA GLU A 414 -26.91 -15.80 1.34
C GLU A 414 -25.91 -16.49 2.29
N ASN A 415 -25.62 -17.78 2.07
CA ASN A 415 -24.69 -18.56 2.90
C ASN A 415 -23.30 -17.89 2.95
N CYS A 416 -22.73 -17.61 1.78
CA CYS A 416 -21.39 -17.00 1.62
C CYS A 416 -21.30 -15.52 2.03
N ASN A 417 -22.37 -14.95 2.58
CA ASN A 417 -22.47 -13.54 2.96
C ASN A 417 -22.96 -13.29 4.39
N LYS A 418 -23.16 -14.36 5.17
CA LYS A 418 -23.63 -14.33 6.56
C LYS A 418 -22.85 -13.37 7.47
N TRP A 419 -21.58 -13.10 7.17
CA TRP A 419 -20.72 -12.19 7.95
C TRP A 419 -20.23 -10.97 7.15
N SER A 420 -20.83 -10.67 5.99
CA SER A 420 -20.42 -9.51 5.15
C SER A 420 -20.63 -8.14 5.80
N HIS A 421 -21.43 -8.06 6.87
CA HIS A 421 -21.59 -6.85 7.70
C HIS A 421 -20.68 -6.84 8.95
N ASP A 422 -19.90 -7.89 9.19
CA ASP A 422 -18.97 -7.92 10.31
C ASP A 422 -17.70 -7.15 9.94
N GLU A 423 -17.70 -5.85 10.26
CA GLU A 423 -16.60 -4.96 9.91
C GLU A 423 -15.26 -5.41 10.51
N HIS A 424 -15.24 -6.33 11.50
CA HIS A 424 -14.04 -6.90 12.10
C HIS A 424 -13.46 -8.10 11.35
N LEU A 425 -14.28 -9.01 10.82
CA LEU A 425 -13.85 -9.96 9.80
C LEU A 425 -13.36 -9.29 8.51
N VAL A 426 -13.72 -8.01 8.30
CA VAL A 426 -13.08 -7.16 7.29
C VAL A 426 -11.81 -6.46 7.87
N ARG A 427 -11.83 -5.88 9.09
CA ARG A 427 -10.81 -4.98 9.73
C ARG A 427 -10.99 -4.73 11.26
N ALA A 428 -9.95 -4.72 12.12
CA ALA A 428 -10.12 -4.48 13.59
C ALA A 428 -9.12 -3.48 14.26
N ASN A 429 -9.62 -2.63 15.19
CA ASN A 429 -9.22 -1.21 15.45
C ASN A 429 -8.88 -0.84 16.93
N LYS A 430 -7.66 -0.30 17.21
CA LYS A 430 -7.39 0.88 18.10
C LYS A 430 -5.90 1.31 18.30
N GLU A 431 -5.75 2.64 18.53
CA GLU A 431 -4.70 3.47 19.17
C GLU A 431 -3.15 3.33 18.93
N LYS A 432 -2.57 4.32 18.20
CA LYS A 432 -1.44 5.26 18.56
C LYS A 432 -0.50 5.59 17.39
N SER A 433 0.04 6.82 17.40
CA SER A 433 0.79 7.42 16.29
C SER A 433 2.26 6.99 16.27
N ILE A 434 2.69 6.31 15.20
CA ILE A 434 4.05 5.81 15.00
C ILE A 434 4.49 6.14 13.57
N ALA A 435 5.79 6.39 13.35
CA ALA A 435 6.33 6.52 12.00
C ALA A 435 6.28 5.17 11.26
N LEU A 436 5.53 5.11 10.16
CA LEU A 436 5.26 3.90 9.39
C LEU A 436 6.54 3.30 8.78
N LYS A 437 6.64 1.97 8.79
CA LYS A 437 7.78 1.23 8.23
C LYS A 437 7.39 -0.08 7.55
N THR A 438 8.09 -0.44 6.48
CA THR A 438 8.12 -1.78 5.90
C THR A 438 9.42 -2.50 6.29
N MET A 439 9.44 -3.83 6.18
CA MET A 439 10.65 -4.64 6.40
C MET A 439 11.73 -4.36 5.33
N GLU A 440 11.31 -4.03 4.12
CA GLU A 440 12.18 -3.89 2.94
C GLU A 440 12.70 -2.45 2.76
N ASP A 441 11.84 -1.43 2.86
CA ASP A 441 12.18 -0.04 2.52
C ASP A 441 12.58 0.82 3.74
N GLY A 442 12.42 0.30 4.97
CA GLY A 442 12.54 1.10 6.18
C GLY A 442 11.35 2.04 6.33
N GLN A 443 11.56 3.36 6.40
CA GLN A 443 10.48 4.33 6.59
C GLN A 443 9.68 4.57 5.30
N VAL A 444 8.36 4.44 5.39
CA VAL A 444 7.41 4.69 4.29
C VAL A 444 6.44 5.81 4.63
N LEU A 445 5.78 6.35 3.61
CA LEU A 445 4.73 7.36 3.72
C LEU A 445 3.41 6.83 3.14
N LEU A 446 2.30 7.48 3.46
CA LEU A 446 1.03 7.27 2.76
C LEU A 446 0.94 8.23 1.57
N HIS A 447 0.39 7.75 0.45
CA HIS A 447 0.07 8.58 -0.70
C HIS A 447 -1.15 9.46 -0.37
N SER A 448 -1.20 10.73 -0.81
CA SER A 448 -2.23 11.70 -0.39
C SER A 448 -3.68 11.26 -0.65
N ASN A 449 -3.91 10.48 -1.71
CA ASN A 449 -5.21 9.89 -2.05
C ASN A 449 -5.66 8.75 -1.10
N SER A 450 -4.83 8.31 -0.14
CA SER A 450 -5.26 7.36 0.90
C SER A 450 -6.01 8.11 2.00
N VAL A 451 -7.17 7.61 2.43
CA VAL A 451 -7.97 8.22 3.51
C VAL A 451 -7.23 8.32 4.85
N ASN A 452 -6.12 7.60 5.01
CA ASN A 452 -5.27 7.63 6.19
C ASN A 452 -4.12 8.66 6.09
N ALA A 453 -3.91 9.31 4.94
CA ALA A 453 -2.73 10.16 4.70
C ALA A 453 -2.72 11.45 5.53
N GLU A 454 -3.90 12.07 5.73
CA GLU A 454 -4.05 13.27 6.57
C GLU A 454 -4.56 12.94 7.99
N VAL A 455 -4.79 11.67 8.30
CA VAL A 455 -5.17 11.21 9.63
C VAL A 455 -3.96 11.36 10.57
N PRO A 456 -4.02 12.21 11.62
CA PRO A 456 -2.85 12.49 12.47
C PRO A 456 -2.42 11.31 13.36
N LYS A 457 -3.28 10.29 13.49
CA LYS A 457 -3.05 9.07 14.27
C LYS A 457 -3.98 7.98 13.74
N VAL A 458 -3.45 7.09 12.89
CA VAL A 458 -4.13 5.82 12.59
C VAL A 458 -4.23 5.04 13.91
N PRO A 459 -5.42 4.59 14.33
CA PRO A 459 -5.59 3.86 15.58
C PRO A 459 -5.46 2.36 15.33
N TYR A 460 -4.29 1.89 14.90
CA TYR A 460 -4.03 0.46 14.67
C TYR A 460 -2.53 0.17 14.85
N PRO A 461 -2.13 -1.01 15.38
CA PRO A 461 -0.72 -1.41 15.46
C PRO A 461 -0.12 -1.68 14.07
N TRP A 462 -0.93 -2.07 13.09
CA TRP A 462 -0.48 -2.47 11.75
C TRP A 462 -1.31 -1.79 10.65
N LEU A 463 -0.64 -1.48 9.53
CA LEU A 463 -1.28 -1.16 8.25
C LEU A 463 -0.91 -2.25 7.24
N VAL A 464 -1.91 -2.81 6.56
CA VAL A 464 -1.74 -3.60 5.32
C VAL A 464 -2.04 -2.72 4.12
N PHE A 465 -1.45 -3.04 2.96
CA PHE A 465 -1.60 -2.30 1.71
C PHE A 465 -1.54 -3.26 0.52
N ASN A 466 -2.14 -2.88 -0.60
CA ASN A 466 -2.10 -3.62 -1.87
C ASN A 466 -0.91 -3.18 -2.73
N GLU A 467 -0.68 -1.87 -2.85
CA GLU A 467 0.41 -1.28 -3.65
C GLU A 467 1.34 -0.37 -2.81
N LYS A 468 2.66 -0.57 -2.98
CA LYS A 468 3.70 0.42 -2.65
C LYS A 468 4.37 0.92 -3.92
N VAL A 469 4.70 2.21 -3.98
CA VAL A 469 5.41 2.81 -5.12
C VAL A 469 6.52 3.78 -4.67
N LYS A 470 7.71 3.63 -5.25
CA LYS A 470 8.87 4.49 -5.05
C LYS A 470 8.89 5.60 -6.10
N VAL A 471 8.86 6.85 -5.64
CA VAL A 471 8.84 8.05 -6.52
C VAL A 471 9.86 9.11 -6.06
N ASN A 472 9.90 9.37 -4.75
CA ASN A 472 10.88 10.27 -4.10
C ASN A 472 11.21 9.73 -2.70
N ALA A 473 10.15 9.40 -1.96
CA ALA A 473 10.14 8.35 -0.94
C ALA A 473 9.36 7.13 -1.48
N VAL A 474 9.19 6.11 -0.65
CA VAL A 474 8.25 5.00 -0.88
C VAL A 474 6.90 5.37 -0.27
N PHE A 475 5.85 5.29 -1.09
CA PHE A 475 4.48 5.62 -0.71
C PHE A 475 3.59 4.38 -0.83
N LEU A 476 2.79 4.10 0.21
CA LEU A 476 1.69 3.15 0.12
C LEU A 476 0.51 3.85 -0.58
N ARG A 477 -0.05 3.24 -1.63
CA ARG A 477 -1.12 3.83 -2.44
C ARG A 477 -2.46 3.89 -1.71
N ASP A 478 -2.74 2.77 -1.07
CA ASP A 478 -3.89 2.44 -0.26
C ASP A 478 -3.38 2.00 1.13
N SER A 479 -4.24 2.01 2.15
CA SER A 479 -3.91 1.38 3.42
C SER A 479 -5.14 0.94 4.21
N THR A 480 -5.03 -0.18 4.91
CA THR A 480 -6.01 -0.69 5.88
C THR A 480 -5.36 -0.94 7.23
N GLY A 481 -5.94 -0.37 8.28
CA GLY A 481 -5.61 -0.78 9.65
C GLY A 481 -6.04 -2.22 9.95
N VAL A 482 -5.16 -3.00 10.60
CA VAL A 482 -5.47 -4.34 11.14
C VAL A 482 -4.92 -4.55 12.55
N SER A 483 -5.48 -5.54 13.24
CA SER A 483 -5.16 -5.91 14.63
C SER A 483 -4.04 -6.95 14.74
N ASP A 484 -3.59 -7.25 15.97
CA ASP A 484 -2.64 -8.34 16.22
C ASP A 484 -3.27 -9.68 15.83
N SER A 485 -4.56 -9.90 16.12
CA SER A 485 -5.31 -11.12 15.77
C SER A 485 -5.39 -11.39 14.27
N ILE A 486 -5.56 -10.36 13.43
CA ILE A 486 -5.59 -10.52 11.97
C ILE A 486 -4.26 -11.07 11.47
N LEU A 487 -3.12 -10.54 11.94
CA LEU A 487 -1.81 -11.07 11.59
C LEU A 487 -1.61 -12.47 12.16
N LEU A 488 -1.95 -12.70 13.43
CA LEU A 488 -1.77 -13.99 14.12
C LEU A 488 -2.59 -15.14 13.51
N LEU A 489 -3.69 -14.85 12.81
CA LEU A 489 -4.49 -15.87 12.13
C LEU A 489 -4.12 -15.99 10.64
N PHE A 490 -4.13 -14.88 9.90
CA PHE A 490 -4.02 -14.87 8.43
C PHE A 490 -2.62 -14.55 7.88
N GLY A 491 -1.69 -14.15 8.74
CA GLY A 491 -0.29 -13.92 8.40
C GLY A 491 0.52 -15.21 8.21
N GLY A 492 1.84 -15.04 8.04
CA GLY A 492 2.77 -16.13 7.76
C GLY A 492 3.01 -17.10 8.94
N ASN A 493 3.92 -18.04 8.73
CA ASN A 493 4.20 -19.12 9.67
C ASN A 493 4.61 -18.59 11.06
N ILE A 494 3.96 -19.13 12.10
CA ILE A 494 4.19 -18.76 13.50
C ILE A 494 5.02 -19.84 14.19
N SER A 495 6.08 -19.42 14.87
CA SER A 495 6.91 -20.23 15.75
C SER A 495 6.78 -19.77 17.20
N ARG A 496 7.07 -20.65 18.17
CA ARG A 496 7.17 -20.24 19.57
C ARG A 496 8.52 -19.55 19.81
N GLY A 497 8.50 -18.44 20.54
CA GLY A 497 9.71 -17.79 21.04
C GLY A 497 10.28 -18.51 22.27
N GLY A 498 11.39 -17.99 22.80
CA GLY A 498 12.06 -18.55 23.99
C GLY A 498 11.38 -18.29 25.34
N LEU A 499 10.10 -17.90 25.35
CA LEU A 499 9.31 -17.61 26.55
C LEU A 499 7.88 -18.15 26.39
N ASP A 500 7.27 -18.59 27.49
CA ASP A 500 5.85 -18.96 27.48
C ASP A 500 4.97 -17.76 27.08
N GLY A 501 4.11 -17.95 26.09
CA GLY A 501 3.26 -16.87 25.57
C GLY A 501 3.92 -15.95 24.54
N HIS A 502 5.17 -16.20 24.14
CA HIS A 502 5.85 -15.50 23.05
C HIS A 502 5.66 -16.23 21.72
N LEU A 503 5.08 -15.55 20.72
CA LEU A 503 4.96 -16.02 19.34
C LEU A 503 5.82 -15.16 18.39
N LYS A 504 6.44 -15.80 17.39
CA LYS A 504 7.33 -15.18 16.40
C LYS A 504 6.84 -15.46 14.99
N MET A 505 6.88 -14.45 14.12
CA MET A 505 6.63 -14.57 12.68
C MET A 505 7.76 -13.88 11.89
N LEU A 506 7.97 -14.25 10.62
CA LEU A 506 9.00 -13.71 9.74
C LEU A 506 10.41 -13.75 10.38
N GLY A 507 10.83 -14.92 10.83
CA GLY A 507 12.11 -15.13 11.53
C GLY A 507 12.23 -14.45 12.91
N GLY A 508 11.16 -13.82 13.42
CA GLY A 508 11.20 -12.96 14.59
C GLY A 508 11.33 -11.46 14.27
N TYR A 509 11.11 -11.04 13.03
CA TYR A 509 10.87 -9.62 12.71
C TYR A 509 9.58 -9.12 13.39
N LEU A 510 8.57 -10.01 13.54
CA LEU A 510 7.39 -9.77 14.37
C LEU A 510 7.44 -10.68 15.61
N GLU A 511 7.40 -10.08 16.81
CA GLU A 511 7.38 -10.76 18.11
C GLU A 511 6.14 -10.33 18.92
N PHE A 512 5.23 -11.26 19.20
CA PHE A 512 3.97 -11.03 19.92
C PHE A 512 4.05 -11.65 21.32
N PHE A 513 3.72 -10.87 22.36
CA PHE A 513 3.80 -11.31 23.75
C PHE A 513 2.43 -11.32 24.43
N MET A 514 1.96 -12.48 24.90
CA MET A 514 0.62 -12.63 25.48
C MET A 514 0.57 -13.69 26.58
N LYS A 515 -0.60 -13.88 27.19
CA LYS A 515 -0.81 -14.95 28.18
C LYS A 515 -0.56 -16.32 27.51
N PRO A 516 0.16 -17.28 28.13
CA PRO A 516 0.50 -18.55 27.47
C PRO A 516 -0.69 -19.33 26.91
N ALA A 517 -1.81 -19.37 27.63
CA ALA A 517 -3.05 -19.99 27.15
C ALA A 517 -3.62 -19.34 25.87
N LEU A 518 -3.47 -18.03 25.70
CA LEU A 518 -3.92 -17.31 24.50
C LEU A 518 -2.98 -17.57 23.32
N ALA A 519 -1.66 -17.67 23.56
CA ALA A 519 -0.70 -18.06 22.52
C ALA A 519 -0.94 -19.49 22.02
N VAL A 520 -1.27 -20.43 22.93
CA VAL A 520 -1.67 -21.80 22.55
C VAL A 520 -3.00 -21.80 21.79
N MET A 521 -3.97 -20.95 22.18
CA MET A 521 -5.24 -20.80 21.46
C MET A 521 -5.03 -20.32 20.02
N TYR A 522 -4.26 -19.25 19.78
CA TYR A 522 -3.96 -18.79 18.40
C TYR A 522 -3.26 -19.86 17.57
N LEU A 523 -2.31 -20.61 18.14
CA LEU A 523 -1.64 -21.71 17.42
C LEU A 523 -2.60 -22.84 17.03
N SER A 524 -3.57 -23.19 17.89
CA SER A 524 -4.58 -24.21 17.57
C SER A 524 -5.55 -23.72 16.50
N VAL A 525 -6.11 -22.52 16.70
CA VAL A 525 -7.09 -21.91 15.79
C VAL A 525 -6.50 -21.63 14.41
N LYS A 526 -5.24 -21.15 14.32
CA LYS A 526 -4.55 -20.97 13.03
C LYS A 526 -4.40 -22.30 12.29
N ARG A 527 -3.88 -23.34 12.95
CA ARG A 527 -3.73 -24.69 12.36
C ARG A 527 -5.08 -25.23 11.88
N GLU A 528 -6.10 -25.20 12.73
CA GLU A 528 -7.43 -25.75 12.40
C GLU A 528 -8.11 -24.96 11.26
N LEU A 529 -7.87 -23.65 11.16
CA LEU A 529 -8.32 -22.81 10.05
C LEU A 529 -7.56 -23.12 8.75
N GLU A 530 -6.25 -23.36 8.82
CA GLU A 530 -5.44 -23.78 7.67
C GLU A 530 -5.83 -25.18 7.18
N GLU A 531 -6.08 -26.12 8.10
CA GLU A 531 -6.63 -27.46 7.81
C GLU A 531 -8.06 -27.38 7.24
N LEU A 532 -8.89 -26.42 7.65
CA LEU A 532 -10.20 -26.17 7.05
C LEU A 532 -10.08 -25.64 5.62
N VAL A 533 -9.22 -24.64 5.40
CA VAL A 533 -8.97 -24.06 4.07
C VAL A 533 -8.42 -25.12 3.11
N GLN A 534 -7.44 -25.93 3.52
CA GLN A 534 -6.92 -27.01 2.68
C GLN A 534 -7.98 -28.08 2.37
N ARG A 535 -8.81 -28.47 3.35
CA ARG A 535 -9.92 -29.41 3.10
C ARG A 535 -10.97 -28.86 2.13
N LYS A 536 -11.39 -27.60 2.27
CA LYS A 536 -12.36 -26.97 1.35
C LYS A 536 -11.78 -26.67 -0.05
N LEU A 537 -10.45 -26.60 -0.18
CA LEU A 537 -9.77 -26.52 -1.49
C LEU A 537 -9.55 -27.89 -2.15
N LEU A 538 -9.47 -28.98 -1.37
CA LEU A 538 -9.39 -30.36 -1.86
C LEU A 538 -10.76 -30.93 -2.21
N ASP A 539 -11.77 -30.61 -1.40
CA ASP A 539 -13.18 -30.90 -1.63
C ASP A 539 -13.98 -29.59 -1.60
N PRO A 540 -14.21 -28.96 -2.77
CA PRO A 540 -15.06 -27.78 -2.87
C PRO A 540 -16.50 -28.03 -2.42
N THR A 541 -17.00 -29.27 -2.43
CA THR A 541 -18.36 -29.62 -1.98
C THR A 541 -18.49 -29.80 -0.46
N LEU A 542 -17.39 -29.71 0.29
CA LEU A 542 -17.35 -29.88 1.74
C LEU A 542 -18.33 -28.95 2.48
N ASP A 543 -19.17 -29.55 3.34
CA ASP A 543 -20.12 -28.81 4.18
C ASP A 543 -19.43 -27.97 5.26
N MET A 544 -19.56 -26.66 5.13
CA MET A 544 -19.04 -25.66 6.07
C MET A 544 -19.86 -25.57 7.36
N HIS A 545 -21.08 -26.12 7.44
CA HIS A 545 -21.90 -26.05 8.65
C HIS A 545 -21.19 -26.69 9.86
N SER A 546 -20.50 -27.81 9.61
CA SER A 546 -19.61 -28.51 10.54
C SER A 546 -18.55 -27.63 11.23
N SER A 547 -18.17 -26.52 10.59
CA SER A 547 -17.04 -25.67 10.98
C SER A 547 -17.46 -24.30 11.50
N ASN A 548 -18.77 -24.06 11.72
CA ASN A 548 -19.30 -22.79 12.25
C ASN A 548 -18.68 -22.40 13.59
N GLU A 549 -18.35 -23.36 14.47
CA GLU A 549 -17.76 -23.06 15.79
C GLU A 549 -16.35 -22.46 15.65
N LEU A 550 -15.51 -23.05 14.80
CA LEU A 550 -14.17 -22.55 14.49
C LEU A 550 -14.24 -21.16 13.82
N LEU A 551 -15.13 -20.98 12.85
CA LEU A 551 -15.35 -19.67 12.21
C LEU A 551 -15.86 -18.61 13.21
N SER A 552 -16.68 -19.02 14.17
CA SER A 552 -17.17 -18.13 15.25
C SER A 552 -16.07 -17.79 16.26
N ALA A 553 -15.15 -18.72 16.55
CA ALA A 553 -13.98 -18.48 17.38
C ALA A 553 -12.97 -17.54 16.70
N VAL A 554 -12.72 -17.74 15.40
CA VAL A 554 -11.93 -16.82 14.55
C VAL A 554 -12.53 -15.41 14.58
N ARG A 555 -13.85 -15.30 14.32
CA ARG A 555 -14.59 -14.02 14.39
C ARG A 555 -14.42 -13.34 15.74
N LEU A 556 -14.65 -14.06 16.85
CA LEU A 556 -14.59 -13.51 18.20
C LEU A 556 -13.17 -13.06 18.59
N LEU A 557 -12.13 -13.81 18.21
CA LEU A 557 -10.74 -13.44 18.44
C LEU A 557 -10.32 -12.16 17.68
N VAL A 558 -10.95 -11.89 16.54
CA VAL A 558 -10.71 -10.68 15.75
C VAL A 558 -11.54 -9.50 16.26
N SER A 559 -12.82 -9.71 16.61
CA SER A 559 -13.71 -8.64 17.08
C SER A 559 -13.40 -8.15 18.50
N GLU A 560 -12.91 -9.02 19.37
CA GLU A 560 -12.51 -8.66 20.75
C GLU A 560 -11.04 -8.19 20.85
N ASP A 561 -10.31 -8.09 19.72
CA ASP A 561 -8.95 -7.54 19.73
C ASP A 561 -8.95 -6.02 19.89
N ARG A 562 -8.68 -5.60 21.13
CA ARG A 562 -8.54 -4.22 21.55
C ARG A 562 -7.37 -3.47 20.91
N CYS A 563 -6.55 -4.15 20.11
CA CYS A 563 -5.41 -3.57 19.39
C CYS A 563 -4.40 -2.87 20.31
N GLU A 564 -4.28 -3.37 21.55
CA GLU A 564 -3.41 -2.81 22.60
C GLU A 564 -1.91 -2.79 22.20
N GLY A 565 -1.55 -3.50 21.11
CA GLY A 565 -0.23 -3.48 20.50
C GLY A 565 0.78 -4.26 21.35
N ARG A 566 0.62 -5.58 21.46
CA ARG A 566 1.40 -6.43 22.38
C ARG A 566 2.79 -6.81 21.84
N PHE A 567 3.39 -5.84 21.17
CA PHE A 567 4.59 -5.93 20.34
C PHE A 567 5.79 -5.26 21.02
N VAL A 568 7.00 -5.79 20.78
CA VAL A 568 8.27 -5.16 21.18
C VAL A 568 9.24 -5.21 20.00
N PHE A 569 9.58 -4.04 19.44
CA PHE A 569 10.49 -3.95 18.28
C PHE A 569 11.96 -4.15 18.65
N GLY A 570 12.70 -4.91 17.83
CA GLY A 570 14.17 -4.80 17.75
C GLY A 570 14.98 -5.53 18.82
N ARG A 571 14.48 -6.65 19.35
CA ARG A 571 15.22 -7.50 20.30
C ARG A 571 16.34 -8.28 19.60
N GLN A 572 17.59 -7.89 19.84
CA GLN A 572 18.74 -8.69 19.38
C GLN A 572 18.79 -10.04 20.10
N VAL A 573 18.88 -11.12 19.33
CA VAL A 573 19.22 -12.45 19.86
C VAL A 573 20.73 -12.53 20.03
N THR A 574 21.20 -12.71 21.26
CA THR A 574 22.62 -13.00 21.52
C THR A 574 22.95 -14.38 20.94
N LEU A 575 23.69 -14.43 19.83
CA LEU A 575 24.17 -15.69 19.25
C LEU A 575 25.00 -16.47 20.27
N SER A 576 24.73 -17.77 20.39
CA SER A 576 25.33 -18.65 21.40
C SER A 576 26.82 -18.91 21.14
N SER A 577 27.66 -17.94 21.54
CA SER A 577 29.11 -18.06 21.52
C SER A 577 29.58 -18.91 22.70
N LYS A 578 29.94 -20.18 22.43
CA LYS A 578 30.59 -21.06 23.40
C LYS A 578 31.95 -20.50 23.81
N LYS A 579 32.02 -19.75 24.92
CA LYS A 579 33.28 -19.50 25.65
C LYS A 579 33.12 -19.73 27.15
N THR A 580 34.18 -20.27 27.72
CA THR A 580 34.24 -20.91 29.05
C THR A 580 33.95 -19.93 30.18
N ALA A 581 33.11 -20.32 31.13
CA ALA A 581 32.83 -19.51 32.31
C ALA A 581 34.01 -19.55 33.29
N THR A 582 34.61 -18.38 33.59
CA THR A 582 35.38 -18.17 34.83
C THR A 582 34.51 -17.42 35.82
N ILE A 583 34.22 -18.05 36.95
CA ILE A 583 33.33 -17.51 37.99
C ILE A 583 33.97 -16.25 38.61
N LYS A 584 33.23 -15.14 38.60
CA LYS A 584 33.49 -13.95 39.43
C LYS A 584 32.22 -13.59 40.19
N THR A 585 32.37 -13.20 41.45
CA THR A 585 31.27 -12.82 42.35
C THR A 585 30.62 -11.49 41.93
N PRO A 586 29.29 -11.33 42.12
CA PRO A 586 28.55 -10.18 41.59
C PRO A 586 28.81 -8.88 42.40
N GLY A 587 29.68 -8.03 41.86
CA GLY A 587 30.14 -6.79 42.50
C GLY A 587 29.31 -5.54 42.19
N LYS A 588 28.13 -5.40 42.80
CA LYS A 588 27.42 -4.12 43.14
C LYS A 588 27.16 -3.01 42.08
N SER A 589 27.68 -3.01 40.85
CA SER A 589 27.68 -1.82 39.98
C SER A 589 26.53 -1.70 38.95
N GLU A 590 25.97 -2.80 38.45
CA GLU A 590 25.01 -2.73 37.32
C GLU A 590 23.56 -2.38 37.72
N ALA A 591 23.18 -2.56 38.99
CA ALA A 591 21.80 -2.43 39.46
C ALA A 591 21.26 -0.98 39.49
N ASP A 592 22.06 0.03 39.15
CA ASP A 592 21.72 1.42 39.46
C ASP A 592 20.82 2.10 38.41
N ASN A 593 20.70 1.59 37.18
CA ASN A 593 20.03 2.29 36.08
C ASN A 593 18.74 1.63 35.53
N SER A 594 18.23 0.57 36.17
CA SER A 594 17.15 -0.29 35.65
C SER A 594 15.88 0.46 35.22
N LYS A 595 15.40 1.44 36.00
CA LYS A 595 14.18 2.21 35.65
C LYS A 595 14.34 2.99 34.33
N ASN A 596 15.48 3.64 34.12
CA ASN A 596 15.76 4.43 32.92
C ASN A 596 16.03 3.52 31.71
N HIS A 597 16.70 2.38 31.92
CA HIS A 597 16.92 1.40 30.86
C HIS A 597 15.60 0.79 30.38
N LEU A 598 14.70 0.40 31.30
CA LEU A 598 13.34 -0.05 30.96
C LEU A 598 12.56 1.02 30.19
N GLN A 599 12.56 2.27 30.66
CA GLN A 599 11.91 3.38 29.97
C GLN A 599 12.50 3.64 28.57
N THR A 600 13.80 3.45 28.39
CA THR A 600 14.50 3.59 27.09
C THR A 600 14.13 2.46 26.12
N VAL A 601 14.03 1.21 26.61
CA VAL A 601 13.59 0.06 25.80
C VAL A 601 12.14 0.24 25.37
N LEU A 602 11.25 0.63 26.28
CA LEU A 602 9.84 0.89 25.99
C LEU A 602 9.67 2.03 24.98
N ALA A 603 10.34 3.17 25.17
CA ALA A 603 10.27 4.29 24.24
C ALA A 603 10.80 3.93 22.83
N ARG A 604 11.83 3.08 22.72
CA ARG A 604 12.33 2.57 21.43
C ARG A 604 11.34 1.62 20.73
N ALA A 605 10.55 0.89 21.51
CA ALA A 605 9.46 0.05 21.02
C ALA A 605 8.13 0.81 20.81
N GLY A 606 8.12 2.15 20.91
CA GLY A 606 6.93 3.00 20.70
C GLY A 606 6.00 3.12 21.91
N HIS A 607 6.36 2.54 23.06
CA HIS A 607 5.53 2.48 24.25
C HIS A 607 5.68 3.70 25.16
N GLY A 608 4.62 4.00 25.91
CA GLY A 608 4.63 5.02 26.96
C GLY A 608 5.51 4.64 28.16
N PRO A 609 5.85 5.60 29.04
CA PRO A 609 6.68 5.35 30.21
C PRO A 609 6.01 4.36 31.18
N PRO A 610 6.77 3.46 31.82
CA PRO A 610 6.23 2.45 32.71
C PRO A 610 5.73 3.05 34.04
N THR A 611 4.56 2.61 34.49
CA THR A 611 3.91 3.05 35.73
C THR A 611 4.36 2.19 36.91
N TYR A 612 4.47 2.75 38.12
CA TYR A 612 4.91 2.00 39.31
C TYR A 612 3.87 2.09 40.43
N LYS A 613 3.40 0.94 40.93
CA LYS A 613 2.51 0.83 42.10
C LYS A 613 3.27 0.23 43.27
N THR A 614 3.73 1.07 44.20
CA THR A 614 4.53 0.63 45.36
C THR A 614 3.71 0.61 46.65
N LYS A 615 3.68 -0.55 47.33
CA LYS A 615 3.02 -0.75 48.63
C LYS A 615 4.07 -0.90 49.74
N GLN A 616 3.82 -0.31 50.91
CA GLN A 616 4.59 -0.56 52.13
C GLN A 616 4.03 -1.80 52.85
N LEU A 617 4.93 -2.60 53.41
CA LEU A 617 4.63 -3.86 54.11
C LEU A 617 4.78 -3.66 55.63
N LYS A 618 4.19 -4.57 56.42
CA LYS A 618 4.13 -4.49 57.90
C LYS A 618 5.51 -4.46 58.60
N ASN A 619 6.58 -4.77 57.88
CA ASN A 619 7.98 -4.84 58.36
C ASN A 619 8.84 -3.65 57.87
N ASN A 620 8.22 -2.51 57.50
CA ASN A 620 8.88 -1.34 56.89
C ASN A 620 9.63 -1.59 55.57
N GLN A 621 9.45 -2.76 54.94
CA GLN A 621 9.87 -2.97 53.56
C GLN A 621 8.82 -2.45 52.56
N PHE A 622 9.22 -2.26 51.32
CA PHE A 622 8.38 -1.83 50.21
C PHE A 622 8.44 -2.90 49.11
N ARG A 623 7.30 -3.20 48.50
CA ARG A 623 7.21 -4.01 47.27
C ARG A 623 6.55 -3.18 46.18
N SER A 624 7.13 -3.17 44.98
CA SER A 624 6.60 -2.45 43.83
C SER A 624 6.15 -3.41 42.73
N THR A 625 5.10 -3.02 42.02
CA THR A 625 4.74 -3.60 40.72
C THR A 625 5.01 -2.54 39.66
N VAL A 626 5.84 -2.85 38.67
CA VAL A 626 5.97 -2.04 37.45
C VAL A 626 4.97 -2.53 36.41
N ILE A 627 4.33 -1.58 35.71
CA ILE A 627 3.19 -1.84 34.83
C ILE A 627 3.42 -1.12 33.51
N PHE A 628 3.39 -1.88 32.41
CA PHE A 628 3.38 -1.35 31.05
C PHE A 628 2.66 -2.33 30.11
N ASN A 629 2.00 -1.81 29.08
CA ASN A 629 1.33 -2.61 28.04
C ASN A 629 0.46 -3.78 28.55
N GLY A 630 -0.31 -3.56 29.62
CA GLY A 630 -1.17 -4.58 30.24
C GLY A 630 -0.44 -5.68 31.04
N LEU A 631 0.88 -5.58 31.21
CA LEU A 631 1.72 -6.52 31.96
C LEU A 631 2.15 -5.91 33.31
N ASP A 632 2.02 -6.71 34.37
CA ASP A 632 2.37 -6.36 35.76
C ASP A 632 3.57 -7.21 36.21
N PHE A 633 4.73 -6.59 36.48
CA PHE A 633 5.93 -7.26 36.98
C PHE A 633 6.20 -6.88 38.44
N VAL A 634 6.22 -7.86 39.33
CA VAL A 634 6.31 -7.66 40.79
C VAL A 634 7.74 -7.83 41.27
N GLY A 635 8.31 -6.77 41.84
CA GLY A 635 9.63 -6.82 42.48
C GLY A 635 9.62 -7.51 43.84
N GLN A 636 10.82 -7.84 44.32
CA GLN A 636 11.05 -8.31 45.68
C GLN A 636 10.76 -7.20 46.72
N SER A 637 10.74 -7.59 48.00
CA SER A 637 10.50 -6.66 49.11
C SER A 637 11.80 -6.01 49.57
N CYS A 638 11.98 -4.72 49.27
CA CYS A 638 13.22 -3.97 49.51
C CYS A 638 13.09 -2.99 50.69
N SER A 639 14.22 -2.52 51.23
CA SER A 639 14.27 -1.56 52.35
C SER A 639 13.80 -0.13 52.02
N SER A 640 13.54 0.21 50.75
CA SER A 640 12.96 1.50 50.38
C SER A 640 12.12 1.42 49.11
N LYS A 641 11.18 2.36 48.96
CA LYS A 641 10.38 2.56 47.74
C LYS A 641 11.25 2.65 46.47
N LYS A 642 12.37 3.38 46.52
CA LYS A 642 13.27 3.58 45.38
C LYS A 642 13.97 2.28 44.96
N LEU A 643 14.36 1.41 45.91
CA LEU A 643 14.91 0.09 45.57
C LEU A 643 13.82 -0.85 45.05
N ALA A 644 12.64 -0.89 45.67
CA ALA A 644 11.53 -1.75 45.23
C ALA A 644 11.10 -1.46 43.79
N GLU A 645 11.11 -0.19 43.38
CA GLU A 645 10.84 0.23 41.99
C GLU A 645 11.98 -0.09 41.02
N LYS A 646 13.25 -0.06 41.48
CA LYS A 646 14.38 -0.51 40.65
C LYS A 646 14.37 -2.03 40.45
N ASP A 647 14.01 -2.79 41.49
CA ASP A 647 13.93 -4.24 41.44
C ASP A 647 12.79 -4.69 40.52
N ALA A 648 11.59 -4.14 40.67
CA ALA A 648 10.47 -4.40 39.74
C ALA A 648 10.86 -4.07 38.27
N ALA A 649 11.58 -2.97 38.04
CA ALA A 649 12.12 -2.64 36.72
C ALA A 649 13.20 -3.62 36.23
N ALA A 650 13.99 -4.21 37.14
CA ALA A 650 14.96 -5.25 36.82
C ALA A 650 14.29 -6.58 36.45
N GLN A 651 13.25 -7.00 37.17
CA GLN A 651 12.44 -8.18 36.82
C GLN A 651 11.80 -8.01 35.42
N ALA A 652 11.21 -6.85 35.14
CA ALA A 652 10.70 -6.52 33.82
C ALA A 652 11.79 -6.55 32.72
N LEU A 653 13.02 -6.13 33.04
CA LEU A 653 14.15 -6.17 32.10
C LEU A 653 14.71 -7.59 31.88
N LEU A 654 14.75 -8.43 32.90
CA LEU A 654 15.16 -9.85 32.79
C LEU A 654 14.16 -10.63 31.92
N TRP A 655 12.87 -10.38 32.07
CA TRP A 655 11.82 -10.90 31.18
C TRP A 655 11.95 -10.36 29.74
N LEU A 656 12.17 -9.05 29.56
CA LEU A 656 12.41 -8.43 28.24
C LEU A 656 13.70 -8.93 27.56
N ARG A 657 14.70 -9.40 28.33
CA ARG A 657 15.93 -10.04 27.81
C ARG A 657 15.75 -11.55 27.59
N GLY A 658 14.92 -12.20 28.40
CA GLY A 658 14.62 -13.63 28.34
C GLY A 658 15.58 -14.48 29.17
N GLU A 659 16.08 -13.92 30.28
CA GLU A 659 17.09 -14.54 31.14
C GLU A 659 16.46 -15.27 32.36
N ASP A 660 15.14 -15.12 32.57
CA ASP A 660 14.37 -15.84 33.58
C ASP A 660 13.94 -17.24 33.12
N HIS A 661 14.56 -18.27 33.71
CA HIS A 661 13.93 -19.58 33.82
C HIS A 661 12.82 -19.53 34.89
N SER A 662 11.68 -20.14 34.61
CA SER A 662 10.49 -20.06 35.47
C SER A 662 10.72 -20.67 36.86
N THR A 663 10.90 -19.82 37.88
CA THR A 663 10.87 -20.25 39.28
C THR A 663 9.44 -20.62 39.67
N SER A 664 9.09 -21.89 39.50
CA SER A 664 7.81 -22.46 39.92
C SER A 664 7.53 -22.16 41.40
N ARG A 665 6.60 -21.24 41.66
CA ARG A 665 5.87 -21.10 42.92
C ARG A 665 4.69 -20.12 42.83
N ASP A 666 3.57 -20.61 42.32
CA ASP A 666 2.25 -20.35 42.90
C ASP A 666 1.38 -21.60 42.66
N ILE A 667 0.64 -22.03 43.68
CA ILE A 667 0.01 -23.36 43.77
C ILE A 667 -1.52 -23.23 43.95
N ASP A 668 -2.25 -24.11 43.28
CA ASP A 668 -3.68 -24.44 43.46
C ASP A 668 -4.71 -23.32 43.70
N HIS A 669 -5.30 -22.85 42.61
CA HIS A 669 -6.67 -22.32 42.61
C HIS A 669 -7.57 -22.98 41.53
N ALA A 670 -7.44 -24.31 41.36
CA ALA A 670 -8.25 -25.12 40.44
C ALA A 670 -9.30 -26.04 41.13
N SER A 671 -9.33 -26.08 42.47
CA SER A 671 -9.98 -27.14 43.25
C SER A 671 -11.27 -26.74 43.99
N LEU A 672 -11.80 -25.53 43.77
CA LEU A 672 -12.90 -24.95 44.56
C LEU A 672 -14.29 -24.87 43.88
N LEU A 673 -14.45 -25.37 42.64
CA LEU A 673 -15.73 -25.37 41.92
C LEU A 673 -16.32 -26.76 41.61
N LEU A 674 -15.76 -27.83 42.19
CA LEU A 674 -16.26 -29.21 41.99
C LEU A 674 -16.59 -29.92 43.31
N LYS A 675 -17.68 -29.51 43.98
CA LYS A 675 -18.37 -30.35 44.98
C LYS A 675 -19.89 -30.20 44.91
N LYS A 676 -20.57 -31.32 44.66
CA LYS A 676 -22.04 -31.43 44.63
C LYS A 676 -22.62 -31.22 46.02
N SER A 677 -23.72 -30.48 46.15
CA SER A 677 -24.60 -30.52 47.33
C SER A 677 -25.92 -31.23 46.98
N LYS A 678 -26.47 -32.01 47.92
CA LYS A 678 -27.73 -32.75 47.75
C LYS A 678 -28.54 -32.75 49.05
N SER A 679 -29.66 -32.02 49.04
CA SER A 679 -30.93 -32.25 49.75
C SER A 679 -30.96 -32.65 51.24
N ARG A 680 -31.63 -31.81 52.05
CA ARG A 680 -32.79 -32.13 52.94
C ARG A 680 -33.48 -30.79 53.30
N ARG A 681 -34.79 -30.58 53.07
CA ARG A 681 -35.99 -30.99 53.87
C ARG A 681 -35.94 -30.47 55.32
N LYS A 682 -36.96 -29.86 55.92
CA LYS A 682 -38.35 -29.40 55.57
C LYS A 682 -38.68 -28.20 56.53
N THR A 683 -39.71 -27.36 56.42
CA THR A 683 -41.17 -27.61 56.56
C THR A 683 -42.04 -26.38 56.21
N SER A 684 -43.16 -26.60 55.49
CA SER A 684 -44.54 -25.98 55.57
C SER A 684 -44.73 -24.54 56.10
N VAL A 685 -45.58 -23.67 55.52
CA VAL A 685 -47.07 -23.69 55.26
C VAL A 685 -47.37 -22.53 54.26
N SER A 686 -48.42 -22.39 53.40
CA SER A 686 -49.70 -23.08 53.05
C SER A 686 -50.01 -22.98 51.51
N ASP A 687 -51.24 -23.30 51.10
CA ASP A 687 -51.85 -23.27 49.75
C ASP A 687 -52.24 -21.89 49.17
N ALA A 688 -52.32 -21.82 47.84
CA ALA A 688 -53.42 -21.21 47.06
C ALA A 688 -53.41 -21.70 45.59
N LYS A 689 -54.55 -21.65 44.88
CA LYS A 689 -54.72 -22.11 43.48
C LYS A 689 -55.17 -20.95 42.57
N TRP A 690 -54.65 -20.92 41.33
CA TRP A 690 -55.28 -20.58 40.02
C TRP A 690 -54.14 -20.27 39.03
N SER A 691 -54.04 -20.74 37.78
CA SER A 691 -54.95 -21.18 36.70
C SER A 691 -55.26 -20.13 35.63
N THR A 692 -54.88 -20.47 34.39
CA THR A 692 -55.39 -20.02 33.07
C THR A 692 -55.06 -18.63 32.50
N LYS A 693 -54.59 -18.72 31.24
CA LYS A 693 -54.93 -17.93 30.03
C LYS A 693 -54.10 -16.69 29.61
N TRP A 694 -53.50 -16.83 28.42
CA TRP A 694 -53.57 -15.94 27.25
C TRP A 694 -53.50 -14.42 27.47
N SER A 695 -52.36 -13.82 27.10
CA SER A 695 -52.26 -12.98 25.89
C SER A 695 -50.80 -13.00 25.40
#